data_AF-A0A2A9LZU3-F1
#
_entry.id   AF-A0A2A9LZU3-F1
#
_cell.length_a   1.000
_cell.length_b   1.000
_cell.length_c   1.000
_cell.angle_alpha   90.00
_cell.angle_beta   90.00
_cell.angle_gamma   90.00
#
_symmetry.space_group_name_H-M   'P 1'
#
loop_
_entity.id
_entity.type
_entity.pdbx_description
1 polymer ?
#
loop_
_entity_poly.entity_id
_entity_poly.type
_entity_poly.pdbx_seq_one_letter_code
_entity_poly.pdbx_strand_id
1 'polypeptide(L)'
;MPDGGTKTTIDSAMVGRATGQTPNYGVTDSRYVIQGTSTAWMSPGPGLPPLTEFPGAQTRGRQFDFPVNVNLIPRARTYEQVSFAQLRALADNCDILRLVIENEKDNLAALKWKFKPRDTKKKPDERCQQLTDFFQMPDKEHTWDEWLRMLLEDLFVIDAPTLYPLKTKGGDVAPSGTLTDWYGFEPMDGATIKRFILPNGRTPLPPNPAYQQILKGIQATDYTRDELIYRPRNPRTNKIYGYSPVEQVLTTVNISIRRALNQLSYYTEGNVPDLLFGVPDTWQPDQIKQFQIWWDSLTVGQTKKQGRFIPGGIAPHDTKPLALKDEYDEWLARVICFAFSTAPTPFIRQMNRATADNAKEEAKQEGLLPRMNWIRNLINYIVWKYFGWTDLEFDWDQAEELDPLVAAQIQDLKVRNATLSVDEARQADGSDPIGMGNAVFTPTGPVGVMDFDKQQEEKNRAAAEAAAAAARAGGAPRPAGEEPPDDTPPSDKPPSDAPKGEQEPADKHAHAHLEKKKSLTGTDPDSPQIESGTAALTAILEPFLDAQAVAIAAQLAAALGLDKMAEDDPKFRADEALDKVDFTDWRDLVPPVEDELVRVAVAAGTDALKQMDLFSDETKDRMTEHATSWARERAAELVGMKRSADGDLVPNPDARWQITQGTRELIRGTVTDAIRGGWSNDRLAAALKDGSGFSKERAMNIARTESGFADTAGNIAGWKASEVVEGKQWRVAPGCCDLCAQLDGEIVGLDETFSNGSSGSPAHPKCRCVTLAVLKKA
;
A
#
# COMPACT_ATOMS: atom_id res chain seq x y z
N MET A 1 -2.63 -1.87 84.47
CA MET A 1 -1.93 -2.68 85.50
C MET A 1 -1.49 -3.98 84.82
N PRO A 2 -0.30 -4.50 85.10
CA PRO A 2 0.81 -4.51 84.14
C PRO A 2 1.27 -5.92 83.70
N ASP A 3 2.13 -5.92 82.68
CA ASP A 3 3.34 -6.73 82.46
C ASP A 3 3.32 -8.28 82.49
N GLY A 4 3.80 -8.84 81.36
CA GLY A 4 5.00 -9.69 81.40
C GLY A 4 4.87 -11.17 81.02
N GLY A 5 5.59 -11.60 79.98
CA GLY A 5 6.22 -12.95 79.96
C GLY A 5 5.92 -13.92 78.82
N THR A 6 6.54 -13.69 77.66
CA THR A 6 7.19 -14.66 76.73
C THR A 6 6.60 -16.06 76.45
N LYS A 7 6.22 -16.29 75.18
CA LYS A 7 6.03 -17.58 74.53
C LYS A 7 7.34 -18.39 74.49
N THR A 8 7.30 -19.65 74.90
CA THR A 8 8.27 -20.68 74.51
C THR A 8 8.06 -21.04 73.03
N THR A 9 9.07 -20.82 72.19
CA THR A 9 9.08 -21.30 70.81
C THR A 9 9.55 -22.75 70.78
N ILE A 10 8.68 -23.66 70.32
CA ILE A 10 9.12 -25.00 69.92
C ILE A 10 9.94 -24.83 68.63
N ASP A 11 11.14 -25.39 68.64
CA ASP A 11 12.10 -25.32 67.55
C ASP A 11 11.55 -26.05 66.30
N SER A 12 11.37 -25.28 65.23
CA SER A 12 10.95 -25.74 63.89
C SER A 12 11.85 -26.85 63.33
N ALA A 13 13.06 -27.03 63.85
CA ALA A 13 13.96 -28.12 63.48
C ALA A 13 13.47 -29.52 63.94
N MET A 14 12.64 -29.62 64.99
CA MET A 14 12.11 -30.92 65.43
C MET A 14 10.99 -31.46 64.54
N VAL A 15 10.25 -30.59 63.85
CA VAL A 15 9.15 -31.02 62.96
C VAL A 15 9.67 -31.45 61.58
N GLY A 16 10.80 -30.89 61.13
CA GLY A 16 11.41 -31.23 59.84
C GLY A 16 12.10 -32.60 59.76
N ARG A 17 12.34 -33.29 60.89
CA ARG A 17 13.02 -34.60 60.88
C ARG A 17 12.11 -35.82 60.76
N ALA A 18 10.79 -35.66 60.72
CA ALA A 18 9.84 -36.78 60.61
C ALA A 18 9.38 -37.09 59.16
N THR A 19 9.72 -36.27 58.15
CA THR A 19 9.14 -36.38 56.80
C THR A 19 10.13 -36.55 55.65
N GLY A 20 11.42 -36.75 55.91
CA GLY A 20 12.36 -37.32 54.93
C GLY A 20 12.48 -36.60 53.59
N GLN A 21 12.46 -35.26 53.55
CA GLN A 21 12.80 -34.50 52.34
C GLN A 21 14.00 -33.58 52.57
N THR A 22 15.02 -33.72 51.73
CA THR A 22 16.17 -32.81 51.61
C THR A 22 15.76 -31.46 51.01
N PRO A 23 16.46 -30.36 51.33
CA PRO A 23 15.96 -29.01 51.08
C PRO A 23 16.31 -28.52 49.67
N ASN A 24 15.29 -28.16 48.88
CA ASN A 24 15.47 -27.36 47.68
C ASN A 24 15.24 -25.88 48.03
N TYR A 25 16.21 -25.04 47.67
CA TYR A 25 16.29 -23.63 48.06
C TYR A 25 15.10 -22.81 47.55
N GLY A 26 14.46 -22.09 48.48
CA GLY A 26 13.71 -20.86 48.23
C GLY A 26 12.31 -21.02 47.64
N VAL A 27 11.29 -21.09 48.50
CA VAL A 27 10.10 -20.21 48.55
C VAL A 27 9.22 -20.71 49.71
N THR A 28 9.18 -19.96 50.80
CA THR A 28 8.14 -20.07 51.82
C THR A 28 6.90 -19.33 51.32
N ASP A 29 5.92 -20.04 50.75
CA ASP A 29 4.56 -19.50 50.58
C ASP A 29 3.62 -20.23 51.55
N SER A 30 3.58 -19.70 52.77
CA SER A 30 2.75 -20.12 53.90
C SER A 30 1.32 -19.59 53.78
N ARG A 31 0.62 -19.85 52.66
CA ARG A 31 -0.78 -19.40 52.46
C ARG A 31 -1.85 -20.47 52.58
N TYR A 32 -1.51 -21.67 53.07
CA TYR A 32 -2.48 -22.69 53.45
C TYR A 32 -2.26 -23.21 54.88
N VAL A 33 -1.90 -22.30 55.79
CA VAL A 33 -2.00 -22.56 57.22
C VAL A 33 -3.44 -22.29 57.65
N ILE A 34 -4.22 -23.38 57.69
CA ILE A 34 -5.35 -23.65 58.59
C ILE A 34 -6.20 -22.41 58.93
N GLN A 35 -7.19 -22.10 58.08
CA GLN A 35 -8.42 -21.47 58.57
C GLN A 35 -9.40 -22.59 58.93
N GLY A 36 -9.74 -22.65 60.21
CA GLY A 36 -10.52 -23.71 60.82
C GLY A 36 -11.89 -23.89 60.16
N THR A 37 -12.11 -25.05 59.57
CA THR A 37 -13.43 -25.65 59.51
C THR A 37 -13.58 -26.54 60.74
N SER A 38 -14.43 -26.08 61.65
CA SER A 38 -14.98 -26.90 62.73
C SER A 38 -15.53 -28.20 62.15
N THR A 39 -15.04 -29.32 62.67
CA THR A 39 -15.71 -30.64 62.78
C THR A 39 -17.04 -30.78 62.05
N ALA A 40 -17.00 -31.23 60.79
CA ALA A 40 -18.13 -31.87 60.13
C ALA A 40 -17.70 -33.29 59.74
N TRP A 41 -18.02 -34.24 60.62
CA TRP A 41 -17.92 -35.68 60.37
C TRP A 41 -18.90 -36.05 59.25
N MET A 42 -18.44 -35.96 57.98
CA MET A 42 -19.13 -36.23 56.69
C MET A 42 -19.20 -35.04 55.71
N SER A 43 -18.24 -34.09 55.71
CA SER A 43 -18.08 -33.19 54.55
C SER A 43 -17.38 -33.95 53.41
N PRO A 44 -17.80 -33.82 52.14
CA PRO A 44 -17.00 -34.26 51.00
C PRO A 44 -15.63 -33.60 51.15
N GLY A 45 -14.58 -34.42 51.28
CA GLY A 45 -13.22 -33.91 51.40
C GLY A 45 -12.88 -33.00 50.20
N PRO A 46 -11.96 -32.04 50.35
CA PRO A 46 -11.52 -31.25 49.21
C PRO A 46 -11.10 -32.22 48.11
N GLY A 47 -11.76 -32.12 46.95
CA GLY A 47 -11.51 -33.00 45.81
C GLY A 47 -10.02 -33.07 45.54
N LEU A 48 -9.54 -34.25 45.13
CA LEU A 48 -8.13 -34.46 44.82
C LEU A 48 -7.65 -33.31 43.93
N PRO A 49 -6.55 -32.61 44.30
CA PRO A 49 -6.01 -31.56 43.47
C PRO A 49 -5.72 -32.16 42.08
N PRO A 50 -6.02 -31.42 41.00
CA PRO A 50 -5.78 -31.91 39.65
C PRO A 50 -4.31 -32.36 39.56
N LEU A 51 -4.10 -33.59 39.07
CA LEU A 51 -2.78 -34.14 38.78
C LEU A 51 -2.16 -33.33 37.63
N THR A 52 -1.48 -32.23 37.96
CA THR A 52 -0.66 -31.50 37.01
C THR A 52 0.78 -32.02 37.13
N GLU A 53 1.43 -32.37 36.01
CA GLU A 53 2.85 -32.80 35.96
C GLU A 53 3.79 -31.81 36.65
N PHE A 54 3.38 -30.54 36.76
CA PHE A 54 4.12 -29.47 37.41
C PHE A 54 3.25 -28.84 38.50
N PRO A 55 3.81 -28.52 39.69
CA PRO A 55 3.09 -27.81 40.73
C PRO A 55 2.51 -26.49 40.21
N GLY A 56 1.30 -26.10 40.68
CA GLY A 56 0.63 -24.86 40.26
C GLY A 56 1.47 -23.58 40.46
N ALA A 57 2.44 -23.60 41.38
CA ALA A 57 3.41 -22.52 41.57
C ALA A 57 4.38 -22.38 40.38
N GLN A 58 4.76 -23.49 39.73
CA GLN A 58 5.69 -23.51 38.60
C GLN A 58 5.01 -23.24 37.25
N THR A 59 3.70 -23.45 37.14
CA THR A 59 2.92 -23.19 35.92
C THR A 59 2.21 -21.84 35.93
N ARG A 60 2.33 -21.07 37.02
CA ARG A 60 1.67 -19.76 37.17
C ARG A 60 2.08 -18.81 36.05
N GLY A 61 1.08 -18.28 35.34
CA GLY A 61 1.29 -17.34 34.23
C GLY A 61 2.02 -17.96 33.04
N ARG A 62 1.76 -19.24 32.75
CA ARG A 62 2.37 -20.00 31.65
C ARG A 62 2.26 -19.22 30.33
N GLN A 63 3.41 -18.99 29.68
CA GLN A 63 3.49 -18.23 28.43
C GLN A 63 3.06 -19.05 27.21
N PHE A 64 3.67 -20.23 27.00
CA PHE A 64 3.30 -21.15 25.91
C PHE A 64 2.46 -22.29 26.45
N ASP A 65 1.42 -22.67 25.72
CA ASP A 65 0.84 -23.99 25.86
C ASP A 65 1.67 -24.99 25.03
N PHE A 66 2.09 -26.09 25.63
CA PHE A 66 2.95 -27.08 24.98
C PHE A 66 2.66 -28.49 25.50
N PRO A 67 2.78 -29.52 24.65
CA PRO A 67 2.57 -30.91 25.06
C PRO A 67 3.52 -31.34 26.17
N VAL A 68 3.08 -32.31 26.97
CA VAL A 68 3.94 -33.00 27.94
C VAL A 68 5.20 -33.54 27.24
N ASN A 69 6.33 -33.54 27.94
CA ASN A 69 7.63 -34.04 27.43
C ASN A 69 8.27 -33.29 26.25
N VAL A 70 7.87 -32.03 25.97
CA VAL A 70 8.48 -31.22 24.89
C VAL A 70 10.01 -31.15 24.95
N ASN A 71 10.60 -31.14 26.15
CA ASN A 71 12.05 -31.10 26.35
C ASN A 71 12.73 -32.47 26.19
N LEU A 72 12.01 -33.58 26.23
CA LEU A 72 12.60 -34.93 26.09
C LEU A 72 12.72 -35.37 24.63
N ILE A 73 11.86 -34.84 23.76
CA ILE A 73 11.89 -35.18 22.34
C ILE A 73 13.11 -34.51 21.71
N PRO A 74 13.98 -35.27 21.03
CA PRO A 74 15.14 -34.68 20.39
C PRO A 74 14.67 -33.75 19.26
N ARG A 75 13.91 -34.22 18.27
CA ARG A 75 13.62 -33.40 17.07
C ARG A 75 12.92 -32.08 17.38
N ALA A 76 13.51 -30.99 16.89
CA ALA A 76 12.88 -29.68 16.86
C ALA A 76 11.57 -29.74 16.07
N ARG A 77 10.57 -28.95 16.49
CA ARG A 77 9.32 -28.77 15.75
C ARG A 77 8.47 -30.05 15.54
N THR A 78 8.65 -31.08 16.38
CA THR A 78 7.97 -32.38 16.26
C THR A 78 6.45 -32.32 16.31
N TYR A 79 5.89 -31.40 17.10
CA TYR A 79 4.45 -31.27 17.30
C TYR A 79 3.76 -30.27 16.35
N GLU A 80 4.53 -29.63 15.46
CA GLU A 80 3.94 -28.76 14.45
C GLU A 80 3.47 -29.59 13.25
N GLN A 81 2.48 -29.05 12.53
CA GLN A 81 1.94 -29.70 11.33
C GLN A 81 2.98 -29.81 10.20
N VAL A 82 3.91 -28.85 10.14
CA VAL A 82 4.94 -28.76 9.11
C VAL A 82 6.31 -28.68 9.78
N SER A 83 7.24 -29.51 9.33
CA SER A 83 8.64 -29.54 9.77
C SER A 83 9.51 -28.56 8.98
N PHE A 84 10.69 -28.22 9.52
CA PHE A 84 11.66 -27.37 8.82
C PHE A 84 12.12 -27.95 7.48
N ALA A 85 12.28 -29.27 7.41
CA ALA A 85 12.65 -29.95 6.16
C ALA A 85 11.56 -29.83 5.08
N GLN A 86 10.28 -29.89 5.47
CA GLN A 86 9.17 -29.68 4.54
C GLN A 86 9.11 -28.23 4.05
N LEU A 87 9.36 -27.25 4.92
CA LEU A 87 9.40 -25.84 4.49
C LEU A 87 10.51 -25.57 3.48
N ARG A 88 11.71 -26.13 3.69
CA ARG A 88 12.81 -26.06 2.72
C ARG A 88 12.43 -26.74 1.40
N ALA A 89 11.87 -27.95 1.46
CA ALA A 89 11.42 -28.64 0.26
C ALA A 89 10.35 -27.84 -0.51
N LEU A 90 9.45 -27.12 0.16
CA LEU A 90 8.48 -26.27 -0.52
C LEU A 90 9.11 -25.04 -1.18
N ALA A 91 10.09 -24.41 -0.52
CA ALA A 91 10.84 -23.30 -1.07
C ALA A 91 11.69 -23.69 -2.29
N ASP A 92 12.27 -24.90 -2.27
CA ASP A 92 13.16 -25.38 -3.34
C ASP A 92 12.40 -25.96 -4.55
N ASN A 93 11.21 -26.55 -4.33
CA ASN A 93 10.44 -27.19 -5.41
C ASN A 93 9.41 -26.27 -6.09
N CYS A 94 9.18 -25.06 -5.56
CA CYS A 94 8.27 -24.08 -6.18
C CYS A 94 9.07 -22.93 -6.79
N ASP A 95 9.22 -22.95 -8.11
CA ASP A 95 10.04 -21.97 -8.84
C ASP A 95 9.60 -20.52 -8.58
N ILE A 96 8.28 -20.26 -8.58
CA ILE A 96 7.73 -18.92 -8.31
C ILE A 96 8.15 -18.43 -6.92
N LEU A 97 8.04 -19.29 -5.92
CA LEU A 97 8.42 -18.97 -4.55
C LEU A 97 9.92 -18.71 -4.44
N ARG A 98 10.76 -19.55 -5.07
CA ARG A 98 12.21 -19.40 -5.07
C ARG A 98 12.66 -18.07 -5.68
N LEU A 99 12.05 -17.68 -6.80
CA LEU A 99 12.31 -16.40 -7.47
C LEU A 99 11.97 -15.21 -6.58
N VAL A 100 10.82 -15.26 -5.90
CA VAL A 100 10.39 -14.19 -5.00
C VAL A 100 11.32 -14.08 -3.79
N ILE A 101 11.75 -15.21 -3.20
CA ILE A 101 12.71 -15.18 -2.07
C ILE A 101 14.05 -14.58 -2.49
N GLU A 102 14.60 -14.97 -3.66
CA GLU A 102 15.88 -14.42 -4.14
C GLU A 102 15.77 -12.93 -4.45
N ASN A 103 14.69 -12.48 -5.10
CA ASN A 103 14.47 -11.07 -5.39
C ASN A 103 14.38 -10.23 -4.10
N GLU A 104 13.74 -10.76 -3.06
CA GLU A 104 13.65 -10.05 -1.78
C GLU A 104 15.00 -10.00 -1.05
N LYS A 105 15.81 -11.07 -1.13
CA LYS A 105 17.18 -11.08 -0.63
C LYS A 105 18.05 -10.06 -1.37
N ASP A 106 17.91 -9.95 -2.69
CA ASP A 106 18.60 -8.94 -3.51
C ASP A 106 18.21 -7.53 -3.09
N ASN A 107 16.92 -7.25 -2.92
CA ASN A 107 16.43 -5.93 -2.51
C ASN A 107 16.98 -5.49 -1.15
N LEU A 108 17.03 -6.40 -0.17
CA LEU A 108 17.53 -6.10 1.18
C LEU A 108 19.05 -5.98 1.23
N ALA A 109 19.79 -6.81 0.48
CA ALA A 109 21.24 -6.74 0.41
C ALA A 109 21.73 -5.46 -0.31
N ALA A 110 20.98 -4.98 -1.31
CA ALA A 110 21.33 -3.76 -2.04
C ALA A 110 21.22 -2.46 -1.22
N LEU A 111 20.60 -2.50 -0.03
CA LEU A 111 20.42 -1.33 0.81
C LEU A 111 21.73 -0.91 1.48
N LYS A 112 22.08 0.37 1.33
CA LYS A 112 23.20 0.99 2.04
C LYS A 112 22.83 1.22 3.50
N TRP A 113 23.82 1.09 4.38
CA TRP A 113 23.64 1.22 5.82
C TRP A 113 24.81 1.97 6.45
N LYS A 114 24.58 2.51 7.64
CA LYS A 114 25.59 3.22 8.43
C LYS A 114 25.32 3.08 9.93
N PHE A 115 26.37 3.22 10.73
CA PHE A 115 26.25 3.38 12.18
C PHE A 115 26.23 4.85 12.55
N LYS A 116 25.30 5.23 13.43
CA LYS A 116 25.18 6.61 13.95
C LYS A 116 25.00 6.63 15.46
N PRO A 117 25.38 7.72 16.15
CA PRO A 117 24.99 7.93 17.54
C PRO A 117 23.47 8.04 17.66
N ARG A 118 22.92 7.46 18.73
CA ARG A 118 21.49 7.55 19.05
C ARG A 118 21.05 8.97 19.43
N ASP A 119 22.00 9.78 19.92
CA ASP A 119 21.81 11.21 20.15
C ASP A 119 22.11 11.97 18.85
N THR A 120 21.07 12.54 18.24
CA THR A 120 21.14 13.23 16.95
C THR A 120 22.06 14.47 16.97
N LYS A 121 22.46 14.96 18.14
CA LYS A 121 23.38 16.09 18.28
C LYS A 121 24.85 15.69 18.24
N LYS A 122 25.17 14.41 18.42
CA LYS A 122 26.55 13.92 18.42
C LYS A 122 26.99 13.52 17.02
N LYS A 123 28.21 13.91 16.66
CA LYS A 123 28.82 13.48 15.40
C LYS A 123 29.25 12.00 15.49
N PRO A 124 29.31 11.26 14.37
CA PRO A 124 29.82 9.89 14.37
C PRO A 124 31.24 9.81 14.93
N ASP A 125 31.44 8.95 15.91
CA ASP A 125 32.75 8.67 16.52
C ASP A 125 33.52 7.60 15.72
N GLU A 126 34.83 7.44 16.01
CA GLU A 126 35.68 6.36 15.46
C GLU A 126 35.08 4.95 15.66
N ARG A 127 34.33 4.74 16.77
CA ARG A 127 33.61 3.49 17.03
C ARG A 127 32.60 3.14 15.93
N CYS A 128 32.00 4.13 15.26
CA CYS A 128 31.10 3.88 14.14
C CYS A 128 31.86 3.28 12.95
N GLN A 129 33.08 3.77 12.68
CA GLN A 129 33.94 3.20 11.65
C GLN A 129 34.35 1.77 12.00
N GLN A 130 34.71 1.51 13.25
CA GLN A 130 35.06 0.17 13.72
C GLN A 130 33.90 -0.84 13.57
N LEU A 131 32.66 -0.42 13.85
CA LEU A 131 31.48 -1.26 13.59
C LEU A 131 31.27 -1.48 12.09
N THR A 132 31.42 -0.44 11.28
CA THR A 132 31.30 -0.56 9.82
C THR A 132 32.31 -1.56 9.27
N ASP A 133 33.58 -1.43 9.64
CA ASP A 133 34.64 -2.34 9.19
C ASP A 133 34.41 -3.78 9.69
N PHE A 134 33.85 -3.95 10.89
CA PHE A 134 33.50 -5.26 11.42
C PHE A 134 32.35 -5.91 10.63
N PHE A 135 31.27 -5.18 10.39
CA PHE A 135 30.08 -5.70 9.71
C PHE A 135 30.21 -5.79 8.19
N GLN A 136 31.26 -5.22 7.58
CA GLN A 136 31.60 -5.52 6.18
C GLN A 136 31.90 -7.01 5.97
N MET A 137 32.47 -7.69 6.97
CA MET A 137 32.66 -9.15 7.01
C MET A 137 32.36 -9.68 8.42
N PRO A 138 31.08 -9.88 8.77
CA PRO A 138 30.65 -10.17 10.15
C PRO A 138 31.20 -11.48 10.73
N ASP A 139 31.50 -12.47 9.89
CA ASP A 139 32.04 -13.78 10.26
C ASP A 139 33.49 -14.00 9.80
N LYS A 140 34.12 -12.98 9.19
CA LYS A 140 35.47 -13.02 8.59
C LYS A 140 35.63 -13.96 7.38
N GLU A 141 34.54 -14.53 6.87
CA GLU A 141 34.53 -15.38 5.68
C GLU A 141 33.70 -14.76 4.56
N HIS A 142 32.49 -14.30 4.89
CA HIS A 142 31.51 -13.77 3.95
C HIS A 142 31.46 -12.25 4.02
N THR A 143 31.19 -11.63 2.87
CA THR A 143 30.83 -10.21 2.82
C THR A 143 29.48 -9.96 3.49
N TRP A 144 29.18 -8.70 3.85
CA TRP A 144 27.88 -8.30 4.41
C TRP A 144 26.70 -8.88 3.62
N ASP A 145 26.75 -8.80 2.28
CA ASP A 145 25.67 -9.24 1.40
C ASP A 145 25.48 -10.76 1.50
N GLU A 146 26.55 -11.54 1.37
CA GLU A 146 26.52 -13.00 1.47
C GLU A 146 26.04 -13.47 2.85
N TRP A 147 26.56 -12.85 3.91
CA TRP A 147 26.20 -13.12 5.29
C TRP A 147 24.71 -12.84 5.55
N LEU A 148 24.23 -11.68 5.10
CA LEU A 148 22.83 -11.29 5.27
C LEU A 148 21.91 -12.23 4.47
N ARG A 149 22.29 -12.61 3.25
CA ARG A 149 21.53 -13.57 2.43
C ARG A 149 21.35 -14.92 3.11
N MET A 150 22.39 -15.44 3.77
CA MET A 150 22.29 -16.69 4.52
C MET A 150 21.28 -16.59 5.67
N LEU A 151 21.29 -15.48 6.42
CA LEU A 151 20.31 -15.25 7.49
C LEU A 151 18.89 -15.04 6.97
N LEU A 152 18.74 -14.29 5.87
CA LEU A 152 17.45 -14.04 5.24
C LEU A 152 16.82 -15.32 4.68
N GLU A 153 17.64 -16.28 4.21
CA GLU A 153 17.17 -17.60 3.80
C GLU A 153 16.45 -18.31 4.97
N ASP A 154 17.10 -18.40 6.13
CA ASP A 154 16.50 -19.02 7.31
C ASP A 154 15.31 -18.20 7.85
N LEU A 155 15.33 -16.87 7.72
CA LEU A 155 14.22 -16.00 8.08
C LEU A 155 12.97 -16.28 7.21
N PHE A 156 13.16 -16.35 5.90
CA PHE A 156 12.06 -16.46 4.94
C PHE A 156 11.49 -17.88 4.84
N VAL A 157 12.33 -18.89 4.92
CA VAL A 157 11.90 -20.28 4.73
C VAL A 157 11.41 -20.89 6.04
N ILE A 158 12.15 -20.72 7.15
CA ILE A 158 11.85 -21.41 8.42
C ILE A 158 11.55 -20.48 9.60
N ASP A 159 11.76 -19.17 9.46
CA ASP A 159 11.66 -18.15 10.52
C ASP A 159 12.49 -18.49 11.76
N ALA A 160 13.73 -18.92 11.53
CA ALA A 160 14.66 -19.33 12.59
C ALA A 160 16.10 -18.82 12.38
N PRO A 161 16.32 -17.53 12.07
CA PRO A 161 17.67 -17.03 11.88
C PRO A 161 18.48 -17.17 13.18
N THR A 162 19.63 -17.81 13.06
CA THR A 162 20.46 -18.20 14.20
C THR A 162 21.91 -17.75 13.97
N LEU A 163 22.49 -17.07 14.96
CA LEU A 163 23.88 -16.64 14.95
C LEU A 163 24.64 -17.20 16.14
N TYR A 164 25.85 -17.67 15.87
CA TYR A 164 26.84 -18.09 16.85
C TYR A 164 27.91 -17.00 17.03
N PRO A 165 27.95 -16.33 18.20
CA PRO A 165 28.99 -15.36 18.52
C PRO A 165 30.32 -16.07 18.83
N LEU A 166 31.30 -15.94 17.94
CA LEU A 166 32.64 -16.50 18.13
C LEU A 166 33.54 -15.52 18.88
N LYS A 167 34.25 -16.01 19.91
CA LYS A 167 35.18 -15.19 20.71
C LYS A 167 36.60 -15.21 20.11
N THR A 168 37.31 -14.09 20.19
CA THR A 168 38.69 -13.94 19.66
C THR A 168 39.74 -14.75 20.42
N LYS A 169 39.56 -14.91 21.73
CA LYS A 169 40.44 -15.74 22.58
C LYS A 169 39.70 -17.02 22.94
N GLY A 170 40.25 -18.17 22.52
CA GLY A 170 39.71 -19.47 22.89
C GLY A 170 39.70 -19.64 24.41
N GLY A 171 38.51 -19.79 25.00
CA GLY A 171 38.31 -20.07 26.42
C GLY A 171 37.11 -19.36 27.05
N ASP A 172 36.68 -19.89 28.20
CA ASP A 172 35.59 -19.42 29.08
C ASP A 172 35.83 -18.02 29.70
N VAL A 173 36.60 -17.15 29.05
CA VAL A 173 36.75 -15.77 29.50
C VAL A 173 35.46 -15.04 29.13
N ALA A 174 34.82 -14.44 30.14
CA ALA A 174 33.68 -13.57 29.94
C ALA A 174 34.12 -12.38 29.07
N PRO A 175 33.37 -12.05 28.00
CA PRO A 175 33.71 -10.92 27.15
C PRO A 175 33.77 -9.64 28.00
N SER A 176 34.83 -8.83 27.81
CA SER A 176 34.98 -7.53 28.47
C SER A 176 33.97 -6.48 27.99
N GLY A 177 33.18 -6.82 26.96
CA GLY A 177 32.21 -5.94 26.34
C GLY A 177 32.87 -4.97 25.36
N THR A 178 33.99 -5.36 24.75
CA THR A 178 34.69 -4.55 23.74
C THR A 178 34.67 -5.30 22.39
N LEU A 179 34.66 -4.56 21.27
CA LEU A 179 34.67 -5.15 19.91
C LEU A 179 35.76 -6.23 19.72
N THR A 180 36.91 -6.07 20.38
CA THR A 180 38.05 -6.99 20.31
C THR A 180 37.81 -8.38 20.92
N ASP A 181 36.76 -8.54 21.74
CA ASP A 181 36.42 -9.82 22.37
C ASP A 181 35.78 -10.82 21.40
N TRP A 182 35.22 -10.31 20.30
CA TRP A 182 34.44 -11.07 19.34
C TRP A 182 35.19 -11.18 18.01
N TYR A 183 35.38 -12.41 17.55
CA TYR A 183 36.00 -12.70 16.27
C TYR A 183 34.99 -12.48 15.13
N GLY A 184 33.77 -12.99 15.30
CA GLY A 184 32.73 -12.94 14.28
C GLY A 184 31.38 -13.45 14.80
N PHE A 185 30.33 -13.25 14.00
CA PHE A 185 28.99 -13.78 14.24
C PHE A 185 28.63 -14.71 13.09
N GLU A 186 28.76 -16.01 13.31
CA GLU A 186 28.60 -17.03 12.28
C GLU A 186 27.12 -17.44 12.13
N PRO A 187 26.54 -17.41 10.92
CA PRO A 187 25.23 -18.01 10.67
C PRO A 187 25.26 -19.51 10.94
N MET A 188 24.28 -19.99 11.71
CA MET A 188 24.06 -21.41 11.94
C MET A 188 22.67 -21.83 11.48
N ASP A 189 22.55 -23.07 11.00
CA ASP A 189 21.26 -23.63 10.60
C ASP A 189 20.28 -23.69 11.79
N GLY A 190 19.31 -22.78 11.79
CA GLY A 190 18.29 -22.70 12.83
C GLY A 190 17.40 -23.93 12.95
N ALA A 191 17.28 -24.74 11.89
CA ALA A 191 16.52 -25.99 11.92
C ALA A 191 17.16 -27.05 12.81
N THR A 192 18.46 -26.92 13.11
CA THR A 192 19.18 -27.81 14.03
C THR A 192 18.97 -27.44 15.50
N ILE A 193 18.35 -26.30 15.79
CA ILE A 193 18.23 -25.78 17.15
C ILE A 193 16.88 -26.14 17.76
N LYS A 194 16.94 -26.85 18.89
CA LYS A 194 15.81 -27.07 19.79
C LYS A 194 15.87 -26.05 20.92
N ARG A 195 14.71 -25.50 21.29
CA ARG A 195 14.58 -24.58 22.42
C ARG A 195 14.04 -25.32 23.63
N PHE A 196 14.71 -25.21 24.77
CA PHE A 196 14.19 -25.69 26.05
C PHE A 196 13.15 -24.74 26.61
N ILE A 197 12.10 -25.30 27.19
CA ILE A 197 10.98 -24.55 27.75
C ILE A 197 10.76 -24.97 29.21
N LEU A 198 10.74 -24.01 30.11
CA LEU A 198 10.43 -24.23 31.53
C LEU A 198 8.93 -24.52 31.72
N PRO A 199 8.51 -25.07 32.88
CA PRO A 199 7.09 -25.35 33.18
C PRO A 199 6.16 -24.12 33.07
N ASN A 200 6.70 -22.92 33.23
CA ASN A 200 6.01 -21.63 33.04
C ASN A 200 5.98 -21.17 31.57
N GLY A 201 6.40 -22.00 30.61
CA GLY A 201 6.43 -21.67 29.20
C GLY A 201 7.50 -20.65 28.80
N ARG A 202 8.53 -20.39 29.61
CA ARG A 202 9.59 -19.43 29.27
C ARG A 202 10.88 -20.15 28.91
N THR A 203 11.75 -19.48 28.15
CA THR A 203 13.14 -19.96 27.95
C THR A 203 13.88 -19.91 29.30
N PRO A 204 14.66 -20.94 29.64
CA PRO A 204 15.60 -20.90 30.75
C PRO A 204 16.51 -19.66 30.70
N LEU A 205 16.76 -19.07 31.87
CA LEU A 205 17.75 -18.01 32.02
C LEU A 205 19.15 -18.64 32.23
N PRO A 206 20.23 -18.00 31.74
CA PRO A 206 21.60 -18.40 32.05
C PRO A 206 21.79 -18.53 33.58
N PRO A 207 22.57 -19.51 34.06
CA PRO A 207 23.45 -20.41 33.31
C PRO A 207 22.75 -21.67 32.77
N ASN A 208 21.44 -21.82 32.91
CA ASN A 208 20.75 -23.01 32.42
C ASN A 208 20.73 -23.05 30.87
N PRO A 209 20.83 -24.25 30.27
CA PRO A 209 20.79 -24.39 28.83
C PRO A 209 19.42 -23.95 28.29
N ALA A 210 19.45 -23.06 27.32
CA ALA A 210 18.27 -22.49 26.67
C ALA A 210 17.99 -23.15 25.32
N TYR A 211 19.06 -23.56 24.63
CA TYR A 211 19.02 -24.15 23.31
C TYR A 211 19.87 -25.42 23.28
N GLN A 212 19.50 -26.36 22.43
CA GLN A 212 20.20 -27.60 22.21
C GLN A 212 20.34 -27.81 20.71
N GLN A 213 21.56 -27.97 20.22
CA GLN A 213 21.83 -28.27 18.83
C GLN A 213 21.75 -29.78 18.57
N ILE A 214 21.04 -30.13 17.51
CA ILE A 214 20.79 -31.50 17.12
C ILE A 214 21.35 -31.71 15.73
N LEU A 215 22.44 -32.45 15.67
CA LEU A 215 23.14 -32.76 14.44
C LEU A 215 22.78 -34.18 14.03
N LYS A 216 22.04 -34.30 12.91
CA LYS A 216 21.63 -35.61 12.35
C LYS A 216 20.96 -36.54 13.37
N GLY A 217 20.18 -35.97 14.30
CA GLY A 217 19.46 -36.70 15.34
C GLY A 217 20.22 -36.92 16.65
N ILE A 218 21.49 -36.53 16.71
CA ILE A 218 22.32 -36.59 17.92
C ILE A 218 22.22 -35.25 18.65
N GLN A 219 21.95 -35.28 19.95
CA GLN A 219 22.05 -34.10 20.82
C GLN A 219 23.53 -33.78 20.99
N ALA A 220 24.00 -32.74 20.29
CA ALA A 220 25.43 -32.45 20.18
C ALA A 220 25.90 -31.53 21.32
N THR A 221 25.33 -30.33 21.40
CA THR A 221 25.79 -29.28 22.31
C THR A 221 24.60 -28.47 22.84
N ASP A 222 24.66 -28.10 24.11
CA ASP A 222 23.69 -27.19 24.72
C ASP A 222 24.29 -25.78 24.80
N TYR A 223 23.47 -24.78 24.49
CA TYR A 223 23.82 -23.37 24.54
C TYR A 223 22.91 -22.62 25.52
N THR A 224 23.49 -21.72 26.29
CA THR A 224 22.74 -20.75 27.09
C THR A 224 22.13 -19.65 26.22
N ARG A 225 21.28 -18.81 26.82
CA ARG A 225 20.65 -17.67 26.12
C ARG A 225 21.65 -16.59 25.66
N ASP A 226 22.86 -16.60 26.21
CA ASP A 226 23.89 -15.60 25.89
C ASP A 226 24.89 -16.12 24.85
N GLU A 227 25.07 -17.44 24.76
CA GLU A 227 25.96 -18.09 23.79
C GLU A 227 25.34 -18.26 22.40
N LEU A 228 24.01 -18.20 22.27
CA LEU A 228 23.32 -18.36 21.00
C LEU A 228 22.27 -17.29 20.77
N ILE A 229 22.30 -16.68 19.58
CA ILE A 229 21.29 -15.72 19.14
C ILE A 229 20.28 -16.48 18.26
N TYR A 230 19.10 -16.78 18.80
CA TYR A 230 17.97 -17.37 18.05
C TYR A 230 16.83 -16.35 17.96
N ARG A 231 16.53 -15.82 16.76
CA ARG A 231 15.71 -14.61 16.60
C ARG A 231 14.60 -14.72 15.52
N PRO A 232 13.54 -15.50 15.74
CA PRO A 232 12.38 -15.50 14.84
C PRO A 232 11.77 -14.09 14.70
N ARG A 233 11.25 -13.75 13.52
CA ARG A 233 10.54 -12.48 13.27
C ARG A 233 9.07 -12.55 13.64
N ASN A 234 8.41 -13.70 13.43
CA ASN A 234 6.98 -13.88 13.69
C ASN A 234 6.71 -14.85 14.85
N PRO A 235 7.12 -14.53 16.09
CA PRO A 235 6.80 -15.37 17.25
C PRO A 235 5.30 -15.30 17.57
N ARG A 236 4.70 -16.46 17.89
CA ARG A 236 3.30 -16.55 18.32
C ARG A 236 3.22 -17.08 19.75
N THR A 237 2.27 -16.60 20.54
CA THR A 237 2.13 -17.01 21.96
C THR A 237 1.68 -18.46 22.15
N ASN A 238 1.15 -19.10 21.12
CA ASN A 238 0.71 -20.49 21.14
C ASN A 238 1.73 -21.47 20.53
N LYS A 239 2.90 -21.00 20.08
CA LYS A 239 3.88 -21.79 19.33
C LYS A 239 5.31 -21.46 19.77
N ILE A 240 6.17 -22.49 19.86
CA ILE A 240 7.55 -22.34 20.35
C ILE A 240 8.47 -21.71 19.28
N TYR A 241 8.20 -22.02 18.01
CA TYR A 241 8.99 -21.64 16.84
C TYR A 241 8.32 -20.51 16.05
N GLY A 242 9.08 -19.90 15.15
CA GLY A 242 8.63 -18.83 14.26
C GLY A 242 7.59 -19.28 13.24
N TYR A 243 6.99 -18.31 12.55
CA TYR A 243 5.99 -18.51 11.50
C TYR A 243 6.46 -17.87 10.20
N SER A 244 7.06 -18.68 9.33
CA SER A 244 7.74 -18.16 8.14
C SER A 244 6.75 -17.71 7.06
N PRO A 245 7.15 -16.76 6.20
CA PRO A 245 6.38 -16.42 5.00
C PRO A 245 6.05 -17.65 4.14
N VAL A 246 6.97 -18.61 3.98
CA VAL A 246 6.69 -19.86 3.26
C VAL A 246 5.57 -20.67 3.93
N GLU A 247 5.54 -20.73 5.26
CA GLU A 247 4.48 -21.41 6.01
C GLU A 247 3.14 -20.66 5.92
N GLN A 248 3.14 -19.34 5.73
CA GLN A 248 1.93 -18.55 5.53
C GLN A 248 1.21 -18.89 4.22
N VAL A 249 1.97 -19.13 3.15
CA VAL A 249 1.43 -19.49 1.83
C VAL A 249 1.49 -20.98 1.53
N LEU A 250 1.55 -21.83 2.57
CA LEU A 250 1.70 -23.29 2.47
C LEU A 250 0.71 -23.92 1.47
N THR A 251 -0.58 -23.59 1.59
CA THR A 251 -1.63 -24.15 0.73
C THR A 251 -1.47 -23.67 -0.72
N THR A 252 -1.23 -22.37 -0.92
CA THR A 252 -1.00 -21.76 -2.23
C THR A 252 0.19 -22.38 -2.96
N VAL A 253 1.30 -22.56 -2.26
CA VAL A 253 2.53 -23.18 -2.79
C VAL A 253 2.28 -24.64 -3.16
N ASN A 254 1.58 -25.40 -2.31
CA ASN A 254 1.22 -26.79 -2.63
C ASN A 254 0.33 -26.89 -3.88
N ILE A 255 -0.62 -25.97 -4.05
CA ILE A 255 -1.47 -25.90 -5.24
C ILE A 255 -0.61 -25.58 -6.47
N SER A 256 0.29 -24.60 -6.38
CA SER A 256 1.20 -24.22 -7.46
C SER A 256 2.09 -25.39 -7.89
N ILE A 257 2.71 -26.12 -6.95
CA ILE A 257 3.51 -27.31 -7.25
C ILE A 257 2.66 -28.39 -7.93
N ARG A 258 1.47 -28.70 -7.40
CA ARG A 258 0.58 -29.72 -8.00
C ARG A 258 0.13 -29.34 -9.41
N ARG A 259 -0.08 -28.05 -9.65
CA ARG A 259 -0.46 -27.53 -10.95
C ARG A 259 0.70 -27.58 -11.94
N ALA A 260 1.91 -27.22 -11.53
CA ALA A 260 3.11 -27.40 -12.34
C ALA A 260 3.35 -28.88 -12.69
N LEU A 261 3.15 -29.79 -11.73
CA LEU A 261 3.21 -31.23 -11.98
C LEU A 261 2.12 -31.72 -12.93
N ASN A 262 0.90 -31.19 -12.83
CA ASN A 262 -0.18 -31.50 -13.77
C ASN A 262 0.12 -30.99 -15.18
N GLN A 263 0.67 -29.79 -15.32
CA GLN A 263 1.12 -29.25 -16.61
C GLN A 263 2.28 -30.10 -17.18
N LEU A 264 3.22 -30.54 -16.36
CA LEU A 264 4.28 -31.45 -16.79
C LEU A 264 3.73 -32.80 -17.23
N SER A 265 2.81 -33.39 -16.45
CA SER A 265 2.10 -34.63 -16.79
C SER A 265 1.34 -34.47 -18.11
N TYR A 266 0.69 -33.33 -18.35
CA TYR A 266 0.04 -33.04 -19.63
C TYR A 266 1.00 -33.14 -20.83
N TYR A 267 2.26 -32.72 -20.68
CA TYR A 267 3.28 -32.83 -21.72
C TYR A 267 4.01 -34.18 -21.79
N THR A 268 4.03 -34.95 -20.70
CA THR A 268 4.83 -36.18 -20.58
C THR A 268 3.99 -37.46 -20.66
N GLU A 269 2.77 -37.45 -20.14
CA GLU A 269 1.81 -38.57 -20.17
C GLU A 269 0.92 -38.46 -21.41
N GLY A 270 1.34 -39.10 -22.51
CA GLY A 270 0.55 -39.24 -23.74
C GLY A 270 -0.59 -40.27 -23.68
N ASN A 271 -1.13 -40.58 -22.50
CA ASN A 271 -2.03 -41.73 -22.29
C ASN A 271 -3.52 -41.37 -22.31
N VAL A 272 -3.86 -40.08 -22.38
CA VAL A 272 -5.23 -39.62 -22.68
C VAL A 272 -5.33 -39.50 -24.21
N PRO A 273 -6.31 -40.16 -24.86
CA PRO A 273 -6.45 -40.07 -26.30
C PRO A 273 -6.65 -38.62 -26.74
N ASP A 274 -5.74 -38.07 -27.54
CA ASP A 274 -5.75 -36.65 -27.94
C ASP A 274 -7.02 -36.28 -28.71
N LEU A 275 -7.62 -37.25 -29.42
CA LEU A 275 -8.83 -37.06 -30.21
C LEU A 275 -9.78 -38.24 -30.02
N LEU A 276 -11.04 -37.94 -29.76
CA LEU A 276 -12.12 -38.90 -29.90
C LEU A 276 -12.77 -38.71 -31.26
N PHE A 277 -12.77 -39.77 -32.07
CA PHE A 277 -13.41 -39.77 -33.38
C PHE A 277 -14.73 -40.54 -33.29
N GLY A 278 -15.83 -39.88 -33.62
CA GLY A 278 -17.11 -40.53 -33.82
C GLY A 278 -17.08 -41.38 -35.08
N VAL A 279 -17.42 -42.66 -34.96
CA VAL A 279 -17.65 -43.54 -36.11
C VAL A 279 -19.16 -43.71 -36.34
N PRO A 280 -19.61 -43.96 -37.59
CA PRO A 280 -21.03 -44.08 -37.89
C PRO A 280 -21.74 -45.13 -37.01
N ASP A 281 -22.97 -44.83 -36.60
CA ASP A 281 -23.78 -45.70 -35.72
C ASP A 281 -24.09 -47.08 -36.32
N THR A 282 -23.84 -47.25 -37.62
CA THR A 282 -24.00 -48.51 -38.36
C THR A 282 -22.84 -49.49 -38.13
N TRP A 283 -21.73 -49.06 -37.53
CA TRP A 283 -20.56 -49.90 -37.30
C TRP A 283 -20.72 -50.79 -36.06
N GLN A 284 -20.39 -52.07 -36.19
CA GLN A 284 -20.40 -53.02 -35.08
C GLN A 284 -19.13 -52.88 -34.22
N PRO A 285 -19.17 -53.22 -32.92
CA PRO A 285 -18.01 -53.14 -32.02
C PRO A 285 -16.74 -53.85 -32.54
N ASP A 286 -16.91 -54.99 -33.21
CA ASP A 286 -15.78 -55.73 -33.82
C ASP A 286 -15.14 -54.98 -34.99
N GLN A 287 -15.93 -54.23 -35.76
CA GLN A 287 -15.44 -53.39 -36.87
C GLN A 287 -14.67 -52.18 -36.33
N ILE A 288 -15.16 -51.58 -35.24
CA ILE A 288 -14.47 -50.48 -34.55
C ILE A 288 -13.12 -50.95 -34.01
N LYS A 289 -13.07 -52.16 -33.42
CA LYS A 289 -11.83 -52.76 -32.92
C LYS A 289 -10.83 -53.05 -34.04
N GLN A 290 -11.29 -53.60 -35.17
CA GLN A 290 -10.43 -53.84 -36.34
C GLN A 290 -9.89 -52.53 -36.92
N PHE A 291 -10.74 -51.51 -36.98
CA PHE A 291 -10.35 -50.18 -37.45
C PHE A 291 -9.34 -49.50 -36.50
N GLN A 292 -9.53 -49.60 -35.19
CA GLN A 292 -8.57 -49.11 -34.19
C GLN A 292 -7.22 -49.82 -34.35
N ILE A 293 -7.18 -51.15 -34.49
CA ILE A 293 -5.92 -51.90 -34.69
C ILE A 293 -5.22 -51.48 -35.99
N TRP A 294 -5.97 -51.28 -37.07
CA TRP A 294 -5.43 -50.78 -38.33
C TRP A 294 -4.88 -49.36 -38.20
N TRP A 295 -5.65 -48.46 -37.58
CA TRP A 295 -5.24 -47.08 -37.32
C TRP A 295 -4.00 -47.01 -36.44
N ASP A 296 -3.97 -47.77 -35.36
CA ASP A 296 -2.82 -47.87 -34.47
C ASP A 296 -1.60 -48.36 -35.26
N SER A 297 -1.75 -49.36 -36.14
CA SER A 297 -0.64 -49.86 -36.98
C SER A 297 -0.07 -48.81 -37.96
N LEU A 298 -0.88 -47.87 -38.43
CA LEU A 298 -0.43 -46.73 -39.25
C LEU A 298 0.28 -45.65 -38.43
N THR A 299 0.06 -45.64 -37.12
CA THR A 299 0.59 -44.63 -36.19
C THR A 299 1.79 -45.16 -35.39
N VAL A 300 2.09 -46.46 -35.46
CA VAL A 300 3.28 -47.08 -34.86
C VAL A 300 4.55 -46.44 -35.43
N GLY A 301 5.28 -45.72 -34.58
CA GLY A 301 6.53 -45.04 -34.93
C GLY A 301 6.44 -43.51 -35.00
N GLN A 302 5.24 -42.92 -34.95
CA GLN A 302 5.07 -41.46 -34.79
C GLN A 302 4.56 -41.12 -33.39
N THR A 303 5.34 -40.31 -32.67
CA THR A 303 5.18 -40.04 -31.23
C THR A 303 3.97 -39.21 -30.84
N LYS A 304 3.01 -38.89 -31.74
CA LYS A 304 2.26 -37.64 -31.54
C LYS A 304 0.78 -37.66 -31.22
N LYS A 305 -0.08 -38.62 -31.59
CA LYS A 305 -1.51 -38.58 -31.17
C LYS A 305 -2.16 -39.96 -31.15
N GLN A 306 -2.59 -40.44 -29.98
CA GLN A 306 -3.42 -41.65 -29.87
C GLN A 306 -4.89 -41.24 -29.98
N GLY A 307 -5.52 -41.44 -31.14
CA GLY A 307 -6.97 -41.24 -31.29
C GLY A 307 -7.74 -42.48 -30.86
N ARG A 308 -8.89 -42.33 -30.18
CA ARG A 308 -9.81 -43.45 -29.92
C ARG A 308 -11.13 -43.28 -30.69
N PHE A 309 -11.60 -44.36 -31.30
CA PHE A 309 -12.87 -44.39 -32.03
C PHE A 309 -14.02 -44.82 -31.11
N ILE A 310 -15.11 -44.05 -31.11
CA ILE A 310 -16.30 -44.30 -30.26
C ILE A 310 -17.54 -44.40 -31.16
N PRO A 311 -18.49 -45.34 -30.91
CA PRO A 311 -19.77 -45.38 -31.61
C PRO A 311 -20.58 -44.10 -31.37
N GLY A 312 -21.13 -43.52 -32.43
CA GLY A 312 -21.85 -42.25 -32.35
C GLY A 312 -21.25 -41.24 -33.32
N GLY A 313 -22.04 -40.75 -34.28
CA GLY A 313 -21.65 -39.74 -35.28
C GLY A 313 -21.32 -38.34 -34.73
N ILE A 314 -20.58 -38.25 -33.62
CA ILE A 314 -20.16 -37.00 -32.98
C ILE A 314 -18.93 -36.46 -33.70
N ALA A 315 -18.91 -35.13 -33.93
CA ALA A 315 -17.74 -34.43 -34.47
C ALA A 315 -16.50 -34.69 -33.59
N PRO A 316 -15.27 -34.67 -34.17
CA PRO A 316 -14.05 -34.93 -33.42
C PRO A 316 -13.95 -34.04 -32.18
N HIS A 317 -13.89 -34.66 -31.00
CA HIS A 317 -13.76 -33.94 -29.74
C HIS A 317 -12.31 -34.03 -29.27
N ASP A 318 -11.64 -32.87 -29.19
CA ASP A 318 -10.33 -32.78 -28.54
C ASP A 318 -10.54 -32.95 -27.03
N THR A 319 -9.89 -33.93 -26.44
CA THR A 319 -10.04 -34.21 -24.99
C THR A 319 -9.19 -33.29 -24.14
N LYS A 320 -8.30 -32.50 -24.77
CA LYS A 320 -7.36 -31.62 -24.09
C LYS A 320 -7.82 -30.16 -24.21
N PRO A 321 -8.31 -29.51 -23.14
CA PRO A 321 -8.58 -28.08 -23.17
C PRO A 321 -7.28 -27.29 -23.40
N LEU A 322 -7.34 -26.29 -24.30
CA LEU A 322 -6.18 -25.52 -24.81
C LEU A 322 -5.53 -24.54 -23.81
N ALA A 323 -6.15 -24.27 -22.66
CA ALA A 323 -5.66 -23.27 -21.72
C ALA A 323 -4.79 -23.89 -20.62
N LEU A 324 -3.47 -23.95 -20.83
CA LEU A 324 -2.51 -24.38 -19.80
C LEU A 324 -2.06 -23.26 -18.86
N LYS A 325 -2.16 -22.00 -19.27
CA LYS A 325 -1.94 -20.83 -18.41
C LYS A 325 -3.27 -20.12 -18.20
N ASP A 326 -3.62 -19.93 -16.94
CA ASP A 326 -4.93 -19.44 -16.52
C ASP A 326 -4.78 -18.20 -15.64
N GLU A 327 -5.85 -17.42 -15.48
CA GLU A 327 -5.92 -16.28 -14.54
C GLU A 327 -5.61 -16.74 -13.11
N TYR A 328 -5.91 -18.00 -12.80
CA TYR A 328 -5.59 -18.61 -11.52
C TYR A 328 -4.08 -18.72 -11.25
N ASP A 329 -3.25 -18.97 -12.26
CA ASP A 329 -1.78 -19.02 -12.11
C ASP A 329 -1.22 -17.65 -11.73
N GLU A 330 -1.79 -16.60 -12.31
CA GLU A 330 -1.48 -15.21 -11.97
C GLU A 330 -1.93 -14.86 -10.54
N TRP A 331 -3.12 -15.32 -10.13
CA TRP A 331 -3.60 -15.17 -8.76
C TRP A 331 -2.67 -15.83 -7.74
N LEU A 332 -2.21 -17.07 -8.00
CA LEU A 332 -1.25 -17.76 -7.13
C LEU A 332 0.05 -16.95 -6.98
N ALA A 333 0.58 -16.41 -8.08
CA ALA A 333 1.77 -15.57 -8.05
C ALA A 333 1.55 -14.28 -7.25
N ARG A 334 0.39 -13.61 -7.40
CA ARG A 334 0.03 -12.40 -6.62
C ARG A 334 -0.01 -12.68 -5.12
N VAL A 335 -0.61 -13.78 -4.69
CA VAL A 335 -0.68 -14.16 -3.27
C VAL A 335 0.70 -14.45 -2.69
N ILE A 336 1.56 -15.16 -3.43
CA ILE A 336 2.94 -15.42 -3.01
C ILE A 336 3.72 -14.10 -2.90
N CYS A 337 3.66 -13.25 -3.92
CA CYS A 337 4.30 -11.94 -3.92
C CYS A 337 3.85 -11.07 -2.74
N PHE A 338 2.56 -11.07 -2.41
CA PHE A 338 2.02 -10.33 -1.28
C PHE A 338 2.58 -10.81 0.08
N ALA A 339 2.69 -12.12 0.30
CA ALA A 339 3.29 -12.66 1.53
C ALA A 339 4.78 -12.28 1.69
N PHE A 340 5.45 -12.10 0.57
CA PHE A 340 6.81 -11.60 0.49
C PHE A 340 6.89 -10.09 0.28
N SER A 341 5.78 -9.35 0.33
CA SER A 341 5.74 -7.90 0.16
C SER A 341 6.53 -7.42 -1.07
N THR A 342 6.52 -8.24 -2.12
CA THR A 342 7.17 -7.98 -3.41
C THR A 342 6.08 -7.60 -4.42
N ALA A 343 6.38 -6.69 -5.34
CA ALA A 343 5.42 -6.32 -6.38
C ALA A 343 5.21 -7.48 -7.38
N PRO A 344 3.96 -7.87 -7.71
CA PRO A 344 3.67 -8.97 -8.63
C PRO A 344 3.86 -8.60 -10.11
N THR A 345 4.32 -7.38 -10.42
CA THR A 345 4.50 -6.83 -11.77
C THR A 345 5.14 -7.78 -12.79
N PRO A 346 6.17 -8.59 -12.45
CA PRO A 346 6.77 -9.53 -13.39
C PRO A 346 5.85 -10.71 -13.79
N PHE A 347 4.82 -10.99 -13.01
CA PHE A 347 3.98 -12.18 -13.15
C PHE A 347 2.58 -11.89 -13.73
N ILE A 348 2.20 -10.62 -13.85
CA ILE A 348 0.87 -10.17 -14.29
C ILE A 348 0.86 -9.68 -15.73
N ARG A 349 -0.26 -9.84 -16.42
CA ARG A 349 -0.42 -9.34 -17.80
C ARG A 349 -0.74 -7.84 -17.81
N GLN A 350 0.18 -7.06 -18.38
CA GLN A 350 0.03 -5.63 -18.78
C GLN A 350 -0.70 -4.72 -17.76
N MET A 351 0.07 -4.05 -16.91
CA MET A 351 -0.36 -2.80 -16.26
C MET A 351 0.16 -1.59 -17.06
N ASN A 352 -0.58 -0.49 -17.04
CA ASN A 352 -0.04 0.80 -17.45
C ASN A 352 1.21 1.11 -16.60
N ARG A 353 2.28 1.63 -17.22
CA ARG A 353 3.58 1.90 -16.59
C ARG A 353 3.43 2.70 -15.29
N ALA A 354 2.57 3.72 -15.28
CA ALA A 354 2.32 4.54 -14.10
C ALA A 354 1.73 3.73 -12.92
N THR A 355 0.84 2.78 -13.19
CA THR A 355 0.26 1.92 -12.14
C THR A 355 1.26 0.88 -11.65
N ALA A 356 2.15 0.40 -12.53
CA ALA A 356 3.25 -0.49 -12.16
C ALA A 356 4.31 0.22 -11.29
N ASP A 357 4.62 1.48 -11.59
CA ASP A 357 5.55 2.31 -10.81
C ASP A 357 4.97 2.61 -9.41
N ASN A 358 3.69 3.01 -9.33
CA ASN A 358 3.00 3.21 -8.04
C ASN A 358 2.97 1.93 -7.20
N ALA A 359 2.59 0.78 -7.78
CA ALA A 359 2.55 -0.48 -7.05
C ALA A 359 3.94 -0.94 -6.58
N LYS A 360 5.00 -0.61 -7.33
CA LYS A 360 6.38 -0.88 -6.94
C LYS A 360 6.83 0.00 -5.78
N GLU A 361 6.44 1.28 -5.79
CA GLU A 361 6.77 2.22 -4.72
C GLU A 361 6.00 1.92 -3.44
N GLU A 362 4.71 1.61 -3.54
CA GLU A 362 3.86 1.14 -2.44
C GLU A 362 4.42 -0.15 -1.82
N ALA A 363 4.76 -1.16 -2.64
CA ALA A 363 5.37 -2.39 -2.15
C ALA A 363 6.72 -2.14 -1.47
N LYS A 364 7.55 -1.23 -2.00
CA LYS A 364 8.82 -0.83 -1.38
C LYS A 364 8.60 -0.16 -0.02
N GLN A 365 7.65 0.76 0.09
CA GLN A 365 7.42 1.49 1.34
C GLN A 365 6.72 0.64 2.40
N GLU A 366 5.66 -0.08 2.04
CA GLU A 366 4.84 -0.87 2.99
C GLU A 366 5.54 -2.19 3.38
N GLY A 367 6.22 -2.82 2.43
CA GLY A 367 6.79 -4.17 2.57
C GLY A 367 8.19 -4.26 3.15
N LEU A 368 9.09 -3.37 2.72
CA LEU A 368 10.50 -3.44 3.04
C LEU A 368 10.79 -2.94 4.46
N LEU A 369 10.06 -1.91 4.91
CA LEU A 369 10.30 -1.23 6.18
C LEU A 369 10.22 -2.16 7.41
N PRO A 370 9.23 -3.06 7.55
CA PRO A 370 9.22 -4.01 8.67
C PRO A 370 10.42 -4.96 8.69
N ARG A 371 10.98 -5.33 7.52
CA ARG A 371 12.15 -6.21 7.42
C ARG A 371 13.44 -5.45 7.71
N MET A 372 13.56 -4.25 7.16
CA MET A 372 14.62 -3.29 7.50
C MET A 372 14.69 -3.05 9.01
N ASN A 373 13.54 -2.85 9.65
CA ASN A 373 13.45 -2.68 11.09
C ASN A 373 13.86 -3.94 11.86
N TRP A 374 13.54 -5.14 11.37
CA TRP A 374 13.97 -6.38 11.99
C TRP A 374 15.50 -6.56 11.94
N ILE A 375 16.12 -6.32 10.77
CA ILE A 375 17.58 -6.36 10.61
C ILE A 375 18.23 -5.31 11.52
N ARG A 376 17.75 -4.06 11.49
CA ARG A 376 18.21 -3.00 12.39
C ARG A 376 18.16 -3.44 13.85
N ASN A 377 17.06 -4.05 14.29
CA ASN A 377 16.90 -4.53 15.65
C ASN A 377 17.83 -5.71 16.00
N LEU A 378 18.14 -6.57 15.02
CA LEU A 378 19.11 -7.66 15.20
C LEU A 378 20.51 -7.10 15.38
N ILE A 379 20.95 -6.22 14.48
CA ILE A 379 22.28 -5.60 14.55
C ILE A 379 22.42 -4.74 15.81
N ASN A 380 21.42 -3.92 16.14
CA ASN A 380 21.40 -3.15 17.38
C ASN A 380 21.45 -4.06 18.62
N TYR A 381 20.75 -5.20 18.60
CA TYR A 381 20.84 -6.18 19.68
C TYR A 381 22.26 -6.74 19.83
N ILE A 382 22.96 -7.02 18.71
CA ILE A 382 24.37 -7.44 18.72
C ILE A 382 25.23 -6.33 19.33
N VAL A 383 25.10 -5.10 18.83
CA VAL A 383 25.90 -3.95 19.28
C VAL A 383 25.68 -3.65 20.78
N TRP A 384 24.44 -3.62 21.23
CA TRP A 384 24.12 -3.27 22.61
C TRP A 384 24.44 -4.38 23.60
N LYS A 385 24.16 -5.64 23.25
CA LYS A 385 24.34 -6.77 24.17
C LYS A 385 25.77 -7.31 24.15
N TYR A 386 26.37 -7.47 22.98
CA TYR A 386 27.67 -8.13 22.83
C TYR A 386 28.83 -7.12 22.84
N PHE A 387 28.69 -5.98 22.16
CA PHE A 387 29.72 -4.91 22.19
C PHE A 387 29.52 -3.87 23.30
N GLY A 388 28.38 -3.88 24.01
CA GLY A 388 28.11 -2.95 25.12
C GLY A 388 27.93 -1.47 24.71
N TRP A 389 27.92 -1.15 23.41
CA TRP A 389 27.85 0.23 22.91
C TRP A 389 26.40 0.68 22.71
N THR A 390 25.69 0.93 23.81
CA THR A 390 24.26 1.28 23.80
C THR A 390 23.94 2.68 23.24
N ASP A 391 24.96 3.49 23.02
CA ASP A 391 24.87 4.85 22.50
C ASP A 391 24.93 4.92 20.96
N LEU A 392 25.26 3.81 20.30
CA LEU A 392 25.31 3.69 18.84
C LEU A 392 24.13 2.86 18.32
N GLU A 393 23.67 3.17 17.12
CA GLU A 393 22.66 2.40 16.42
C GLU A 393 22.98 2.23 14.94
N PHE A 394 22.58 1.09 14.40
CA PHE A 394 22.51 0.81 12.98
C PHE A 394 21.33 1.58 12.38
N ASP A 395 21.55 2.17 11.22
CA ASP A 395 20.51 2.82 10.45
C ASP A 395 20.70 2.58 8.96
N TRP A 396 19.60 2.59 8.23
CA TRP A 396 19.64 2.48 6.78
C TRP A 396 19.97 3.84 6.19
N ASP A 397 20.90 3.87 5.23
CA ASP A 397 21.26 5.07 4.51
C ASP A 397 20.24 5.30 3.40
N GLN A 398 19.04 5.70 3.81
CA GLN A 398 18.03 6.20 2.89
C GLN A 398 18.48 7.60 2.48
N ALA A 399 19.21 7.68 1.37
CA ALA A 399 19.29 8.93 0.64
C ALA A 399 17.86 9.26 0.24
N GLU A 400 17.24 10.22 0.93
CA GLU A 400 16.14 10.98 0.34
C GLU A 400 16.76 11.69 -0.87
N GLU A 401 16.76 11.05 -2.03
CA GLU A 401 16.83 11.75 -3.31
C GLU A 401 15.55 12.57 -3.41
N LEU A 402 15.50 13.68 -2.66
CA LEU A 402 14.60 14.77 -2.96
C LEU A 402 14.89 15.16 -4.41
N ASP A 403 13.83 15.27 -5.21
CA ASP A 403 13.93 15.86 -6.55
C ASP A 403 14.78 17.15 -6.43
N PRO A 404 15.85 17.32 -7.22
CA PRO A 404 16.68 18.51 -7.20
C PRO A 404 15.87 19.81 -7.21
N LEU A 405 14.69 19.81 -7.86
CA LEU A 405 13.78 20.93 -7.87
C LEU A 405 13.14 21.18 -6.50
N VAL A 406 12.65 20.14 -5.82
CA VAL A 406 12.03 20.24 -4.49
C VAL A 406 13.07 20.62 -3.44
N ALA A 407 14.28 20.03 -3.50
CA ALA A 407 15.39 20.41 -2.64
C ALA A 407 15.76 21.90 -2.82
N ALA A 408 15.85 22.38 -4.07
CA ALA A 408 16.12 23.78 -4.37
C ALA A 408 14.99 24.71 -3.89
N GLN A 409 13.72 24.31 -4.03
CA GLN A 409 12.57 25.09 -3.54
C GLN A 409 12.56 25.19 -2.01
N ILE A 410 12.83 24.09 -1.31
CA ILE A 410 12.95 24.09 0.17
C ILE A 410 14.10 24.99 0.60
N GLN A 411 15.22 24.94 -0.11
CA GLN A 411 16.40 25.75 0.19
C GLN A 411 16.14 27.24 -0.09
N ASP A 412 15.51 27.62 -1.21
CA ASP A 412 15.07 29.00 -1.50
C ASP A 412 14.10 29.51 -0.42
N LEU A 413 13.15 28.69 0.02
CA LEU A 413 12.21 29.07 1.07
C LEU A 413 12.92 29.32 2.41
N LYS A 414 13.87 28.45 2.77
CA LYS A 414 14.72 28.61 3.98
C LYS A 414 15.64 29.83 3.93
N VAL A 415 16.09 30.22 2.74
CA VAL A 415 16.88 31.44 2.54
C VAL A 415 15.99 32.68 2.61
N ARG A 416 14.81 32.66 1.96
CA ARG A 416 13.87 33.79 1.95
C ARG A 416 13.30 34.13 3.32
N ASN A 417 13.02 33.12 4.14
CA ASN A 417 12.49 33.29 5.48
C ASN A 417 13.58 33.53 6.55
N ALA A 418 14.85 33.67 6.13
CA ALA A 418 16.02 33.87 6.99
C ALA A 418 16.30 32.77 8.02
N THR A 419 15.79 31.55 7.80
CA THR A 419 16.14 30.36 8.62
C THR A 419 17.56 29.88 8.31
N LEU A 420 18.01 30.09 7.06
CA LEU A 420 19.33 29.72 6.57
C LEU A 420 19.93 30.91 5.82
N SER A 421 21.20 31.23 6.02
CA SER A 421 21.89 32.26 5.23
C SER A 421 22.17 31.78 3.81
N VAL A 422 22.40 32.72 2.90
CA VAL A 422 22.92 32.42 1.56
C VAL A 422 24.26 31.69 1.67
N ASP A 423 25.09 32.01 2.67
CA ASP A 423 26.38 31.36 2.88
C ASP A 423 26.26 29.93 3.40
N GLU A 424 25.33 29.65 4.31
CA GLU A 424 25.04 28.28 4.76
C GLU A 424 24.45 27.44 3.62
N ALA A 425 23.64 28.03 2.74
CA ALA A 425 23.10 27.35 1.56
C ALA A 425 24.23 27.03 0.56
N ARG A 426 25.14 27.98 0.31
CA ARG A 426 26.33 27.76 -0.54
C ARG A 426 27.24 26.68 0.04
N GLN A 427 27.44 26.64 1.35
CA GLN A 427 28.23 25.59 1.99
C GLN A 427 27.55 24.21 1.90
N ALA A 428 26.23 24.14 2.01
CA ALA A 428 25.47 22.91 1.79
C ALA A 428 25.63 22.40 0.33
N ASP A 429 25.72 23.33 -0.63
CA ASP A 429 25.94 23.04 -2.05
C ASP A 429 27.44 22.88 -2.41
N GLY A 430 28.36 22.95 -1.43
CA GLY A 430 29.81 22.80 -1.63
C GLY A 430 30.52 24.00 -2.28
N SER A 431 29.88 25.16 -2.31
CA SER A 431 30.41 26.43 -2.85
C SER A 431 30.98 27.34 -1.76
N ASP A 432 31.97 28.16 -2.10
CA ASP A 432 32.58 29.12 -1.17
C ASP A 432 31.58 30.20 -0.70
N PRO A 433 31.60 30.59 0.60
CA PRO A 433 30.74 31.64 1.15
C PRO A 433 31.10 33.02 0.59
N ILE A 434 30.09 33.89 0.45
CA ILE A 434 30.21 35.23 -0.12
C ILE A 434 30.14 36.35 0.95
N GLY A 435 30.05 35.99 2.24
CA GLY A 435 30.03 36.93 3.36
C GLY A 435 28.66 37.53 3.64
N MET A 436 27.58 36.88 3.22
CA MET A 436 26.20 37.34 3.38
C MET A 436 25.52 36.59 4.54
N GLY A 437 25.27 37.33 5.63
CA GLY A 437 24.55 36.81 6.80
C GLY A 437 23.04 36.61 6.55
N ASN A 438 22.32 36.16 7.58
CA ASN A 438 20.86 35.93 7.49
C ASN A 438 20.14 37.22 7.07
N ALA A 439 19.35 37.15 6.01
CA ALA A 439 18.59 38.27 5.48
C ALA A 439 17.19 37.81 5.06
N VAL A 440 16.18 38.62 5.34
CA VAL A 440 14.82 38.40 4.86
C VAL A 440 14.68 39.09 3.50
N PHE A 441 14.31 38.33 2.47
CA PHE A 441 14.16 38.86 1.12
C PHE A 441 12.74 39.41 0.94
N THR A 442 12.61 40.74 0.93
CA THR A 442 11.35 41.46 0.69
C THR A 442 11.27 41.93 -0.77
N PRO A 443 10.07 42.28 -1.31
CA PRO A 443 9.93 42.84 -2.66
C PRO A 443 10.76 44.11 -2.92
N THR A 444 11.18 44.80 -1.85
CA THR A 444 12.02 46.01 -1.86
C THR A 444 13.53 45.73 -1.67
N GLY A 445 13.94 44.46 -1.56
CA GLY A 445 15.33 44.04 -1.43
C GLY A 445 15.62 43.20 -0.17
N PRO A 446 16.85 42.66 -0.04
CA PRO A 446 17.28 41.90 1.13
C PRO A 446 17.47 42.81 2.35
N VAL A 447 16.71 42.53 3.41
CA VAL A 447 16.86 43.19 4.71
C VAL A 447 17.68 42.26 5.60
N GLY A 448 18.93 42.64 5.88
CA GLY A 448 19.77 41.90 6.82
C GLY A 448 19.13 41.87 8.21
N VAL A 449 19.18 40.72 8.88
CA VAL A 449 18.78 40.60 10.29
C VAL A 449 19.87 41.29 11.12
N MET A 450 19.82 42.62 11.21
CA MET A 450 20.70 43.39 12.09
C MET A 450 20.03 43.58 13.45
N ASP A 451 20.85 43.63 14.51
CA ASP A 451 20.44 43.91 15.89
C ASP A 451 19.49 45.11 15.93
N PHE A 452 18.26 44.87 16.42
CA PHE A 452 17.25 45.92 16.63
C PHE A 452 17.81 47.12 17.41
N ASP A 453 18.78 46.88 18.29
CA ASP A 453 19.46 47.91 19.08
C ASP A 453 20.24 48.92 18.21
N LYS A 454 20.91 48.45 17.14
CA LYS A 454 21.68 49.33 16.24
C LYS A 454 20.76 50.21 15.37
N GLN A 455 19.62 49.67 14.93
CA GLN A 455 18.61 50.48 14.22
C GLN A 455 17.97 51.54 15.13
N GLN A 456 17.75 51.22 16.40
CA GLN A 456 17.23 52.17 17.37
C GLN A 456 18.26 53.27 17.66
N GLU A 457 19.55 52.92 17.80
CA GLU A 457 20.65 53.88 17.97
C GLU A 457 20.82 54.81 16.77
N GLU A 458 20.72 54.30 15.53
CA GLU A 458 20.82 55.15 14.34
C GLU A 458 19.59 56.05 14.15
N LYS A 459 18.38 55.55 14.45
CA LYS A 459 17.17 56.38 14.48
C LYS A 459 17.26 57.46 15.56
N ASN A 460 17.79 57.13 16.74
CA ASN A 460 18.01 58.09 17.81
C ASN A 460 19.09 59.11 17.46
N ARG A 461 20.15 58.70 16.75
CA ARG A 461 21.19 59.60 16.24
C ARG A 461 20.65 60.56 15.17
N ALA A 462 19.89 60.04 14.21
CA ALA A 462 19.23 60.84 13.18
C ALA A 462 18.16 61.78 13.78
N ALA A 463 17.42 61.33 14.79
CA ALA A 463 16.47 62.17 15.53
C ALA A 463 17.18 63.25 16.37
N ALA A 464 18.35 62.95 16.95
CA ALA A 464 19.16 63.92 17.67
C ALA A 464 19.78 64.97 16.72
N GLU A 465 20.21 64.57 15.52
CA GLU A 465 20.69 65.48 14.47
C GLU A 465 19.55 66.36 13.91
N ALA A 466 18.36 65.79 13.70
CA ALA A 466 17.17 66.53 13.29
C ALA A 466 16.67 67.49 14.38
N ALA A 467 16.74 67.10 15.66
CA ALA A 467 16.41 67.96 16.79
C ALA A 467 17.44 69.09 16.97
N ALA A 468 18.73 68.82 16.71
CA ALA A 468 19.78 69.84 16.69
C ALA A 468 19.61 70.83 15.51
N ALA A 469 19.14 70.35 14.36
CA ALA A 469 18.78 71.20 13.21
C ALA A 469 17.53 72.04 13.49
N ALA A 470 16.51 71.47 14.13
CA ALA A 470 15.29 72.17 14.53
C ALA A 470 15.55 73.22 15.64
N ALA A 471 16.46 72.96 16.57
CA ALA A 471 16.85 73.92 17.61
C ALA A 471 17.62 75.14 17.06
N ARG A 472 18.21 75.04 15.87
CA ARG A 472 18.83 76.19 15.16
C ARG A 472 17.83 77.05 14.40
N ALA A 473 16.62 76.55 14.12
CA ALA A 473 15.57 77.26 13.43
C ALA A 473 14.46 77.65 14.43
N GLY A 474 14.76 78.57 15.34
CA GLY A 474 13.81 79.04 16.34
C GLY A 474 12.64 79.83 15.72
N GLY A 475 11.40 79.37 15.96
CA GLY A 475 10.17 80.14 15.73
C GLY A 475 8.89 79.28 15.81
N ALA A 476 8.09 79.48 16.86
CA ALA A 476 6.76 78.89 17.07
C ALA A 476 5.66 79.98 16.97
N PRO A 477 4.34 79.68 16.99
CA PRO A 477 3.58 78.62 16.30
C PRO A 477 2.25 79.15 15.68
N ARG A 478 1.54 78.37 14.85
CA ARG A 478 0.06 78.50 14.69
C ARG A 478 -0.59 77.21 14.16
N PRO A 479 -1.77 76.77 14.67
CA PRO A 479 -2.47 75.58 14.19
C PRO A 479 -3.61 75.88 13.19
N ALA A 480 -3.83 74.87 12.34
CA ALA A 480 -5.04 74.40 11.64
C ALA A 480 -5.92 75.34 10.78
N GLY A 481 -6.09 74.97 9.49
CA GLY A 481 -7.21 75.41 8.65
C GLY A 481 -7.02 75.21 7.14
N GLU A 482 -7.49 74.06 6.62
CA GLU A 482 -8.10 73.82 5.29
C GLU A 482 -7.28 73.85 3.97
N GLU A 483 -7.81 73.06 3.02
CA GLU A 483 -7.25 72.36 1.84
C GLU A 483 -6.82 73.23 0.62
N PRO A 484 -6.06 72.65 -0.34
CA PRO A 484 -5.94 73.17 -1.70
C PRO A 484 -6.47 72.21 -2.79
N PRO A 485 -6.80 72.73 -4.00
CA PRO A 485 -6.72 71.96 -5.24
C PRO A 485 -5.70 72.51 -6.25
N ASP A 486 -5.45 71.65 -7.24
CA ASP A 486 -4.53 71.66 -8.39
C ASP A 486 -4.43 72.94 -9.24
N ASP A 487 -3.24 73.15 -9.85
CA ASP A 487 -3.11 73.32 -11.31
C ASP A 487 -1.61 73.28 -11.78
N THR A 488 -1.38 72.50 -12.85
CA THR A 488 -0.15 72.26 -13.66
C THR A 488 0.30 73.45 -14.55
N PRO A 489 1.29 73.36 -15.50
CA PRO A 489 2.72 72.93 -15.56
C PRO A 489 3.56 74.07 -16.27
N PRO A 490 4.57 73.92 -17.19
CA PRO A 490 5.58 72.89 -17.59
C PRO A 490 7.03 73.45 -17.85
N SER A 491 8.01 72.59 -18.23
CA SER A 491 9.21 72.86 -19.10
C SER A 491 10.13 71.62 -19.10
N ASP A 492 10.93 71.18 -20.07
CA ASP A 492 11.17 71.50 -21.49
C ASP A 492 12.24 70.50 -22.02
N LYS A 493 12.09 69.97 -23.26
CA LYS A 493 13.07 70.00 -24.39
C LYS A 493 13.21 68.73 -25.28
N PRO A 494 13.45 68.90 -26.61
CA PRO A 494 13.51 67.87 -27.66
C PRO A 494 14.89 67.87 -28.42
N PRO A 495 15.06 67.46 -29.71
CA PRO A 495 14.97 66.11 -30.35
C PRO A 495 16.11 65.81 -31.39
N SER A 496 15.88 64.84 -32.30
CA SER A 496 16.43 64.59 -33.68
C SER A 496 17.35 63.35 -33.81
N ASP A 497 17.36 62.48 -34.85
CA ASP A 497 16.80 62.43 -36.21
C ASP A 497 16.70 60.95 -36.71
N ALA A 498 15.86 60.68 -37.72
CA ALA A 498 15.79 59.42 -38.52
C ALA A 498 16.65 59.54 -39.82
N PRO A 499 16.95 58.50 -40.66
CA PRO A 499 15.94 57.69 -41.36
C PRO A 499 16.29 56.23 -41.81
N LYS A 500 15.22 55.42 -41.94
CA LYS A 500 14.81 54.40 -42.94
C LYS A 500 15.83 53.46 -43.66
N GLY A 501 15.48 52.17 -43.65
CA GLY A 501 15.73 51.16 -44.71
C GLY A 501 14.88 49.88 -44.53
N GLU A 502 13.94 49.65 -45.45
CA GLU A 502 13.18 48.44 -45.92
C GLU A 502 13.55 47.03 -45.35
N GLN A 503 12.67 46.06 -45.06
CA GLN A 503 11.49 45.47 -45.76
C GLN A 503 10.66 44.54 -44.81
N GLU A 504 9.37 44.29 -45.15
CA GLU A 504 8.29 43.47 -44.51
C GLU A 504 8.55 41.93 -44.41
N PRO A 505 7.59 41.07 -43.95
CA PRO A 505 6.67 41.10 -42.79
C PRO A 505 6.68 39.77 -41.97
N ALA A 506 6.23 39.75 -40.71
CA ALA A 506 5.76 38.52 -40.06
C ALA A 506 4.80 38.80 -38.88
N ASP A 507 3.53 38.50 -39.16
CA ASP A 507 2.44 38.01 -38.32
C ASP A 507 2.08 38.61 -36.95
N LYS A 508 0.82 39.06 -36.92
CA LYS A 508 0.02 39.46 -35.77
C LYS A 508 -0.47 38.22 -35.01
N HIS A 509 0.15 37.90 -33.87
CA HIS A 509 -0.55 37.20 -32.79
C HIS A 509 0.01 37.69 -31.44
N ALA A 510 -0.45 38.85 -30.99
CA ALA A 510 -0.22 39.30 -29.63
C ALA A 510 -1.25 38.61 -28.72
N HIS A 511 -0.81 37.65 -27.91
CA HIS A 511 -1.62 37.06 -26.84
C HIS A 511 -2.02 38.17 -25.86
N ALA A 512 -3.32 38.34 -25.63
CA ALA A 512 -3.86 39.36 -24.73
C ALA A 512 -3.49 39.03 -23.27
N HIS A 513 -2.80 39.95 -22.60
CA HIS A 513 -2.55 39.87 -21.16
C HIS A 513 -3.83 40.18 -20.37
N LEU A 514 -4.28 39.25 -19.54
CA LEU A 514 -5.35 39.48 -18.56
C LEU A 514 -4.82 40.27 -17.35
N GLU A 515 -5.45 41.40 -17.03
CA GLU A 515 -5.13 42.18 -15.83
C GLU A 515 -5.50 41.39 -14.55
N LYS A 516 -4.56 41.35 -13.58
CA LYS A 516 -4.57 40.56 -12.32
C LYS A 516 -5.75 40.80 -11.33
N LYS A 517 -6.88 41.41 -11.73
CA LYS A 517 -7.97 41.80 -10.82
C LYS A 517 -9.33 41.10 -11.01
N LYS A 518 -9.57 40.30 -12.06
CA LYS A 518 -10.83 39.52 -12.17
C LYS A 518 -10.72 38.21 -11.38
N SER A 519 -11.52 38.05 -10.32
CA SER A 519 -11.66 36.76 -9.63
C SER A 519 -12.40 35.78 -10.55
N LEU A 520 -11.74 34.74 -11.03
CA LEU A 520 -12.40 33.64 -11.74
C LEU A 520 -13.21 32.84 -10.72
N THR A 521 -14.51 32.71 -10.94
CA THR A 521 -15.44 32.01 -10.03
C THR A 521 -15.28 30.48 -10.09
N GLY A 522 -14.66 29.96 -11.17
CA GLY A 522 -14.48 28.52 -11.41
C GLY A 522 -15.79 27.81 -11.70
N THR A 523 -15.79 26.47 -11.58
CA THR A 523 -16.98 25.64 -11.80
C THR A 523 -18.02 25.89 -10.70
N ASP A 524 -19.31 25.90 -11.03
CA ASP A 524 -20.39 26.05 -10.05
C ASP A 524 -21.21 24.75 -9.95
N PRO A 525 -21.27 24.07 -8.78
CA PRO A 525 -22.05 22.84 -8.62
C PRO A 525 -23.56 23.02 -8.77
N ASP A 526 -24.04 24.26 -8.79
CA ASP A 526 -25.43 24.64 -9.00
C ASP A 526 -25.59 25.50 -10.28
N SER A 527 -24.71 25.30 -11.27
CA SER A 527 -24.79 26.00 -12.55
C SER A 527 -26.11 25.70 -13.30
N PRO A 528 -26.70 26.68 -14.01
CA PRO A 528 -27.89 26.45 -14.84
C PRO A 528 -27.69 25.35 -15.89
N GLN A 529 -26.45 25.17 -16.37
CA GLN A 529 -26.06 24.13 -17.31
C GLN A 529 -26.16 22.74 -16.67
N ILE A 530 -25.69 22.57 -15.43
CA ILE A 530 -25.84 21.31 -14.68
C ILE A 530 -27.32 21.03 -14.42
N GLU A 531 -28.12 22.02 -14.03
CA GLU A 531 -29.56 21.83 -13.79
C GLU A 531 -30.29 21.40 -15.08
N SER A 532 -30.03 22.09 -16.18
CA SER A 532 -30.61 21.78 -17.50
C SER A 532 -30.14 20.42 -18.03
N GLY A 533 -28.86 20.09 -17.88
CA GLY A 533 -28.29 18.79 -18.25
C GLY A 533 -28.88 17.66 -17.42
N THR A 534 -29.04 17.88 -16.11
CA THR A 534 -29.63 16.90 -15.19
C THR A 534 -31.06 16.57 -15.61
N ALA A 535 -31.87 17.58 -15.93
CA ALA A 535 -33.24 17.37 -16.39
C ALA A 535 -33.30 16.58 -17.70
N ALA A 536 -32.47 16.93 -18.68
CA ALA A 536 -32.44 16.28 -19.99
C ALA A 536 -31.94 14.83 -19.91
N LEU A 537 -30.82 14.59 -19.22
CA LEU A 537 -30.29 13.24 -19.02
C LEU A 537 -31.23 12.37 -18.18
N THR A 538 -31.94 12.93 -17.19
CA THR A 538 -32.95 12.18 -16.43
C THR A 538 -34.09 11.71 -17.34
N ALA A 539 -34.54 12.56 -18.28
CA ALA A 539 -35.60 12.20 -19.23
C ALA A 539 -35.19 11.05 -20.17
N ILE A 540 -33.89 10.85 -20.40
CA ILE A 540 -33.33 9.72 -21.16
C ILE A 540 -33.18 8.47 -20.26
N LEU A 541 -32.57 8.65 -19.09
CA LEU A 541 -32.17 7.53 -18.21
C LEU A 541 -33.34 6.90 -17.44
N GLU A 542 -34.32 7.68 -17.00
CA GLU A 542 -35.47 7.19 -16.24
C GLU A 542 -36.28 6.12 -17.00
N PRO A 543 -36.80 6.37 -18.22
CA PRO A 543 -37.54 5.35 -18.97
C PRO A 543 -36.66 4.16 -19.37
N PHE A 544 -35.37 4.40 -19.64
CA PHE A 544 -34.44 3.33 -19.97
C PHE A 544 -34.23 2.37 -18.78
N LEU A 545 -33.95 2.90 -17.58
CA LEU A 545 -33.74 2.08 -16.38
C LEU A 545 -35.02 1.32 -15.97
N ASP A 546 -36.20 1.94 -16.09
CA ASP A 546 -37.48 1.25 -15.83
C ASP A 546 -37.68 0.05 -16.77
N ALA A 547 -37.37 0.21 -18.06
CA ALA A 547 -37.43 -0.90 -19.02
C ALA A 547 -36.40 -2.00 -18.70
N GLN A 548 -35.18 -1.63 -18.31
CA GLN A 548 -34.12 -2.57 -17.97
C GLN A 548 -34.41 -3.39 -16.71
N ALA A 549 -35.18 -2.87 -15.75
CA ALA A 549 -35.60 -3.63 -14.57
C ALA A 549 -36.31 -4.94 -14.96
N VAL A 550 -37.19 -4.87 -15.97
CA VAL A 550 -37.96 -6.03 -16.45
C VAL A 550 -37.05 -6.99 -17.22
N ALA A 551 -36.19 -6.48 -18.10
CA ALA A 551 -35.27 -7.29 -18.89
C ALA A 551 -34.28 -8.06 -18.00
N ILE A 552 -33.66 -7.38 -17.03
CA ILE A 552 -32.69 -7.98 -16.11
C ILE A 552 -33.37 -8.99 -15.18
N ALA A 553 -34.59 -8.72 -14.71
CA ALA A 553 -35.35 -9.69 -13.94
C ALA A 553 -35.61 -10.98 -14.73
N ALA A 554 -35.95 -10.89 -16.02
CA ALA A 554 -36.14 -12.04 -16.88
C ALA A 554 -34.85 -12.84 -17.12
N GLN A 555 -33.72 -12.15 -17.32
CA GLN A 555 -32.40 -12.78 -17.44
C GLN A 555 -32.01 -13.52 -16.15
N LEU A 556 -32.21 -12.89 -14.99
CA LEU A 556 -31.93 -13.50 -13.69
C LEU A 556 -32.82 -14.71 -13.40
N ALA A 557 -34.11 -14.63 -13.76
CA ALA A 557 -35.03 -15.77 -13.65
C ALA A 557 -34.55 -16.96 -14.48
N ALA A 558 -34.07 -16.72 -15.71
CA ALA A 558 -33.51 -17.77 -16.57
C ALA A 558 -32.19 -18.33 -16.02
N ALA A 559 -31.32 -17.48 -15.48
CA ALA A 559 -30.02 -17.88 -14.94
C ALA A 559 -30.13 -18.65 -13.61
N LEU A 560 -31.10 -18.32 -12.76
CA LEU A 560 -31.19 -18.84 -11.40
C LEU A 560 -31.91 -20.19 -11.28
N GLY A 561 -32.77 -20.56 -12.25
CA GLY A 561 -33.45 -21.86 -12.30
C GLY A 561 -34.03 -22.30 -10.95
N LEU A 562 -34.84 -21.43 -10.32
CA LEU A 562 -35.20 -21.46 -8.89
C LEU A 562 -36.03 -22.69 -8.41
N ASP A 563 -36.17 -23.73 -9.24
CA ASP A 563 -36.86 -24.99 -8.88
C ASP A 563 -35.92 -26.08 -8.32
N LYS A 564 -34.62 -25.81 -8.16
CA LYS A 564 -33.67 -26.77 -7.57
C LYS A 564 -32.87 -26.16 -6.41
N MET A 565 -33.24 -26.60 -5.21
CA MET A 565 -32.47 -26.40 -3.97
C MET A 565 -31.18 -27.22 -4.04
N ALA A 566 -30.12 -26.64 -4.60
CA ALA A 566 -28.76 -27.19 -4.57
C ALA A 566 -27.95 -26.51 -3.45
N GLU A 567 -27.06 -27.28 -2.83
CA GLU A 567 -26.31 -27.04 -1.59
C GLU A 567 -25.26 -25.89 -1.63
N ASP A 568 -25.27 -25.03 -2.65
CA ASP A 568 -24.29 -23.93 -2.80
C ASP A 568 -24.69 -22.66 -2.03
N ASP A 569 -23.70 -21.89 -1.60
CA ASP A 569 -23.89 -20.61 -0.89
C ASP A 569 -24.76 -19.64 -1.74
N PRO A 570 -25.89 -19.11 -1.20
CA PRO A 570 -26.74 -18.15 -1.90
C PRO A 570 -26.00 -16.94 -2.47
N LYS A 571 -24.90 -16.51 -1.82
CA LYS A 571 -24.07 -15.41 -2.30
C LYS A 571 -23.31 -15.80 -3.56
N PHE A 572 -22.69 -16.98 -3.57
CA PHE A 572 -21.96 -17.48 -4.74
C PHE A 572 -22.88 -17.65 -5.95
N ARG A 573 -24.09 -18.19 -5.74
CA ARG A 573 -25.10 -18.32 -6.79
C ARG A 573 -25.61 -16.97 -7.32
N ALA A 574 -25.77 -15.98 -6.43
CA ALA A 574 -26.12 -14.63 -6.84
C ALA A 574 -25.02 -14.00 -7.71
N ASP A 575 -23.76 -14.16 -7.30
CA ASP A 575 -22.60 -13.64 -8.02
C ASP A 575 -22.50 -14.28 -9.42
N GLU A 576 -22.61 -15.60 -9.53
CA GLU A 576 -22.60 -16.31 -10.81
C GLU A 576 -23.74 -15.88 -11.75
N ALA A 577 -24.94 -15.66 -11.21
CA ALA A 577 -26.09 -15.21 -11.99
C ALA A 577 -25.90 -13.76 -12.49
N LEU A 578 -25.31 -12.89 -11.67
CA LEU A 578 -25.06 -11.48 -12.02
C LEU A 578 -23.94 -11.31 -13.05
N ASP A 579 -22.96 -12.19 -13.04
CA ASP A 579 -21.89 -12.21 -14.04
C ASP A 579 -22.41 -12.58 -15.44
N LYS A 580 -23.49 -13.36 -15.51
CA LYS A 580 -24.18 -13.73 -16.75
C LYS A 580 -25.19 -12.69 -17.24
N VAL A 581 -25.45 -11.63 -16.48
CA VAL A 581 -26.36 -10.55 -16.93
C VAL A 581 -25.72 -9.80 -18.09
N ASP A 582 -26.46 -9.76 -19.20
CA ASP A 582 -26.08 -9.07 -20.42
C ASP A 582 -26.53 -7.60 -20.37
N PHE A 583 -25.56 -6.71 -20.58
CA PHE A 583 -25.74 -5.26 -20.62
C PHE A 583 -25.50 -4.69 -22.04
N THR A 584 -25.52 -5.53 -23.08
CA THR A 584 -25.24 -5.10 -24.46
C THR A 584 -26.17 -3.97 -24.92
N ASP A 585 -27.45 -4.02 -24.57
CA ASP A 585 -28.45 -2.99 -24.91
C ASP A 585 -28.16 -1.62 -24.29
N TRP A 586 -27.30 -1.55 -23.27
CA TRP A 586 -26.93 -0.27 -22.65
C TRP A 586 -26.06 0.59 -23.56
N ARG A 587 -25.47 0.00 -24.62
CA ARG A 587 -24.76 0.75 -25.67
C ARG A 587 -25.67 1.75 -26.40
N ASP A 588 -26.98 1.52 -26.42
CA ASP A 588 -27.95 2.41 -27.05
C ASP A 588 -28.10 3.75 -26.30
N LEU A 589 -27.64 3.82 -25.04
CA LEU A 589 -27.57 5.08 -24.29
C LEU A 589 -26.46 6.01 -24.79
N VAL A 590 -25.42 5.48 -25.45
CA VAL A 590 -24.22 6.26 -25.78
C VAL A 590 -24.56 7.47 -26.66
N PRO A 591 -25.27 7.32 -27.81
CA PRO A 591 -25.58 8.47 -28.66
C PRO A 591 -26.42 9.57 -27.98
N PRO A 592 -27.59 9.29 -27.37
CA PRO A 592 -28.41 10.35 -26.77
C PRO A 592 -27.76 10.99 -25.53
N VAL A 593 -26.93 10.25 -24.79
CA VAL A 593 -26.15 10.82 -23.68
C VAL A 593 -25.02 11.70 -24.19
N GLU A 594 -24.31 11.29 -25.25
CA GLU A 594 -23.26 12.08 -25.89
C GLU A 594 -23.78 13.46 -26.29
N ASP A 595 -24.93 13.53 -26.97
CA ASP A 595 -25.52 14.79 -27.42
C ASP A 595 -25.75 15.78 -26.25
N GLU A 596 -26.26 15.28 -25.12
CA GLU A 596 -26.50 16.09 -23.94
C GLU A 596 -25.20 16.49 -23.21
N LEU A 597 -24.21 15.60 -23.14
CA LEU A 597 -22.92 15.92 -22.53
C LEU A 597 -22.15 16.96 -23.36
N VAL A 598 -22.19 16.87 -24.68
CA VAL A 598 -21.62 17.89 -25.58
C VAL A 598 -22.28 19.24 -25.33
N ARG A 599 -23.62 19.27 -25.25
CA ARG A 599 -24.37 20.51 -25.00
C ARG A 599 -23.96 21.17 -23.68
N VAL A 600 -23.85 20.40 -22.60
CA VAL A 600 -23.45 20.92 -21.28
C VAL A 600 -22.00 21.39 -21.29
N ALA A 601 -21.08 20.58 -21.82
CA ALA A 601 -19.65 20.88 -21.83
C ALA A 601 -19.32 22.12 -22.69
N VAL A 602 -19.92 22.25 -23.88
CA VAL A 602 -19.72 23.41 -24.75
C VAL A 602 -20.29 24.69 -24.11
N ALA A 603 -21.45 24.60 -23.45
CA ALA A 603 -22.03 25.74 -22.74
C ALA A 603 -21.13 26.21 -21.58
N ALA A 604 -20.61 25.28 -20.77
CA ALA A 604 -19.71 25.57 -19.67
C ALA A 604 -18.36 26.14 -20.14
N GLY A 605 -17.76 25.56 -21.18
CA GLY A 605 -16.52 26.09 -21.76
C GLY A 605 -16.68 27.47 -22.42
N THR A 606 -17.85 27.72 -23.00
CA THR A 606 -18.21 29.06 -23.51
C THR A 606 -18.25 30.08 -22.38
N ASP A 607 -18.83 29.73 -21.23
CA ASP A 607 -18.90 30.63 -20.08
C ASP A 607 -17.53 30.83 -19.42
N ALA A 608 -16.67 29.80 -19.38
CA ALA A 608 -15.28 29.93 -18.95
C ALA A 608 -14.50 30.94 -19.80
N LEU A 609 -14.62 30.89 -21.13
CA LEU A 609 -13.97 31.85 -22.03
C LEU A 609 -14.50 33.27 -21.85
N LYS A 610 -15.81 33.44 -21.61
CA LYS A 610 -16.42 34.76 -21.30
C LYS A 610 -15.89 35.35 -20.00
N GLN A 611 -15.74 34.54 -18.94
CA GLN A 611 -15.18 35.01 -17.66
C GLN A 611 -13.76 35.57 -17.83
N MET A 612 -13.03 35.03 -18.80
CA MET A 612 -11.66 35.39 -19.14
C MET A 612 -11.56 36.49 -20.19
N ASP A 613 -12.67 36.99 -20.74
CA ASP A 613 -12.67 38.01 -21.81
C ASP A 613 -11.86 37.60 -23.07
N LEU A 614 -11.68 36.29 -23.28
CA LEU A 614 -10.86 35.71 -24.35
C LEU A 614 -11.75 35.04 -25.39
N PHE A 615 -12.67 35.81 -25.95
CA PHE A 615 -13.63 35.32 -26.94
C PHE A 615 -13.19 35.64 -28.36
N SER A 616 -12.49 34.69 -28.99
CA SER A 616 -12.23 34.68 -30.44
C SER A 616 -12.88 33.44 -31.07
N ASP A 617 -13.20 33.50 -32.35
CA ASP A 617 -13.77 32.36 -33.09
C ASP A 617 -12.82 31.14 -33.02
N GLU A 618 -11.51 31.36 -33.15
CA GLU A 618 -10.48 30.31 -33.07
C GLU A 618 -10.42 29.65 -31.68
N THR A 619 -10.46 30.44 -30.60
CA THR A 619 -10.45 29.93 -29.22
C THR A 619 -11.73 29.13 -28.92
N LYS A 620 -12.87 29.58 -29.46
CA LYS A 620 -14.15 28.89 -29.31
C LYS A 620 -14.17 27.56 -30.05
N ASP A 621 -13.61 27.51 -31.26
CA ASP A 621 -13.52 26.29 -32.05
C ASP A 621 -12.64 25.23 -31.36
N ARG A 622 -11.45 25.63 -30.87
CA ARG A 622 -10.57 24.75 -30.08
C ARG A 622 -11.23 24.24 -28.79
N MET A 623 -11.93 25.11 -28.05
CA MET A 623 -12.67 24.71 -26.86
C MET A 623 -13.78 23.70 -27.20
N THR A 624 -14.53 23.95 -28.28
CA THR A 624 -15.63 23.09 -28.72
C THR A 624 -15.12 21.71 -29.14
N GLU A 625 -13.99 21.65 -29.84
CA GLU A 625 -13.33 20.40 -30.22
C GLU A 625 -12.93 19.58 -28.98
N HIS A 626 -12.24 20.20 -28.02
CA HIS A 626 -11.85 19.54 -26.77
C HIS A 626 -13.05 19.06 -25.94
N ALA A 627 -14.08 19.90 -25.79
CA ALA A 627 -15.30 19.56 -25.05
C ALA A 627 -16.06 18.40 -25.71
N THR A 628 -16.15 18.40 -27.06
CA THR A 628 -16.82 17.35 -27.82
C THR A 628 -16.06 16.02 -27.75
N SER A 629 -14.72 16.07 -27.85
CA SER A 629 -13.87 14.87 -27.71
C SER A 629 -14.06 14.23 -26.34
N TRP A 630 -14.04 15.04 -25.27
CA TRP A 630 -14.25 14.54 -23.91
C TRP A 630 -15.64 13.91 -23.75
N ALA A 631 -16.71 14.57 -24.23
CA ALA A 631 -18.07 14.08 -24.10
C ALA A 631 -18.29 12.74 -24.82
N ARG A 632 -17.65 12.58 -25.99
CA ARG A 632 -17.63 11.32 -26.76
C ARG A 632 -17.02 10.15 -26.01
N GLU A 633 -15.87 10.37 -25.38
CA GLU A 633 -15.19 9.35 -24.60
C GLU A 633 -15.99 9.01 -23.34
N ARG A 634 -16.49 10.04 -22.64
CA ARG A 634 -17.26 9.88 -21.40
C ARG A 634 -18.56 9.13 -21.61
N ALA A 635 -19.31 9.43 -22.68
CA ALA A 635 -20.57 8.74 -22.98
C ALA A 635 -20.35 7.23 -23.23
N ALA A 636 -19.24 6.84 -23.88
CA ALA A 636 -18.88 5.43 -24.03
C ALA A 636 -18.44 4.80 -22.70
N GLU A 637 -17.63 5.51 -21.90
CA GLU A 637 -17.15 5.02 -20.60
C GLU A 637 -18.29 4.76 -19.61
N LEU A 638 -19.36 5.57 -19.67
CA LEU A 638 -20.55 5.42 -18.83
C LEU A 638 -21.12 4.00 -18.87
N VAL A 639 -21.03 3.32 -20.02
CA VAL A 639 -21.58 1.97 -20.21
C VAL A 639 -20.48 0.88 -20.27
N GLY A 640 -19.27 1.19 -19.81
CA GLY A 640 -18.14 0.26 -19.78
C GLY A 640 -17.43 0.09 -21.13
N MET A 641 -17.62 1.03 -22.06
CA MET A 641 -17.07 0.97 -23.42
C MET A 641 -16.06 2.10 -23.65
N LYS A 642 -15.32 2.00 -24.75
CA LYS A 642 -14.50 3.06 -25.34
C LYS A 642 -14.64 2.98 -26.86
N ARG A 643 -14.32 4.07 -27.56
CA ARG A 643 -14.30 4.07 -29.02
C ARG A 643 -12.96 3.53 -29.53
N SER A 644 -13.00 2.69 -30.56
CA SER A 644 -11.82 2.27 -31.32
C SER A 644 -11.36 3.39 -32.26
N ALA A 645 -10.22 3.20 -32.94
CA ALA A 645 -9.76 4.12 -33.98
C ALA A 645 -10.76 4.26 -35.14
N ASP A 646 -11.57 3.22 -35.38
CA ASP A 646 -12.60 3.18 -36.42
C ASP A 646 -13.95 3.75 -35.95
N GLY A 647 -14.06 4.15 -34.67
CA GLY A 647 -15.27 4.75 -34.08
C GLY A 647 -16.22 3.76 -33.41
N ASP A 648 -15.94 2.45 -33.50
CA ASP A 648 -16.75 1.38 -32.92
C ASP A 648 -16.62 1.31 -31.39
N LEU A 649 -17.70 0.91 -30.72
CA LEU A 649 -17.70 0.70 -29.27
C LEU A 649 -17.07 -0.66 -28.92
N VAL A 650 -15.95 -0.61 -28.21
CA VAL A 650 -15.23 -1.78 -27.70
C VAL A 650 -15.17 -1.74 -26.16
N PRO A 651 -15.08 -2.89 -25.47
CA PRO A 651 -14.99 -2.91 -24.01
C PRO A 651 -13.81 -2.08 -23.48
N ASN A 652 -14.06 -1.30 -22.43
CA ASN A 652 -13.05 -0.51 -21.74
C ASN A 652 -12.68 -1.16 -20.39
N PRO A 653 -11.47 -1.71 -20.22
CA PRO A 653 -11.06 -2.32 -18.96
C PRO A 653 -10.92 -1.33 -17.80
N ASP A 654 -10.81 -0.02 -18.09
CA ASP A 654 -10.53 1.03 -17.10
C ASP A 654 -11.75 1.93 -16.81
N ALA A 655 -12.98 1.49 -17.14
CA ALA A 655 -14.20 2.28 -16.96
C ALA A 655 -14.65 2.35 -15.48
N ARG A 656 -14.08 3.31 -14.73
CA ARG A 656 -14.31 3.44 -13.27
C ARG A 656 -15.74 3.83 -12.91
N TRP A 657 -16.39 4.61 -13.77
CA TRP A 657 -17.73 5.17 -13.50
C TRP A 657 -18.84 4.46 -14.29
N GLN A 658 -18.62 3.21 -14.71
CA GLN A 658 -19.61 2.49 -15.50
C GLN A 658 -20.88 2.18 -14.69
N ILE A 659 -22.05 2.54 -15.22
CA ILE A 659 -23.33 2.34 -14.54
C ILE A 659 -23.77 0.88 -14.55
N THR A 660 -23.22 0.04 -15.44
CA THR A 660 -23.47 -1.40 -15.52
C THR A 660 -22.97 -2.12 -14.26
N GLN A 661 -21.74 -1.84 -13.82
CA GLN A 661 -21.18 -2.38 -12.57
C GLN A 661 -21.95 -1.90 -11.34
N GLY A 662 -22.24 -0.59 -11.25
CA GLY A 662 -23.05 -0.06 -10.16
C GLY A 662 -24.46 -0.67 -10.11
N THR A 663 -25.03 -1.03 -11.26
CA THR A 663 -26.33 -1.73 -11.31
C THR A 663 -26.20 -3.14 -10.74
N ARG A 664 -25.18 -3.91 -11.15
CA ARG A 664 -24.91 -5.26 -10.60
C ARG A 664 -24.76 -5.23 -9.08
N GLU A 665 -24.02 -4.25 -8.55
CA GLU A 665 -23.81 -4.10 -7.11
C GLU A 665 -25.11 -3.79 -6.36
N LEU A 666 -25.95 -2.89 -6.88
CA LEU A 666 -27.22 -2.52 -6.25
C LEU A 666 -28.24 -3.67 -6.20
N ILE A 667 -28.27 -4.51 -7.23
CA ILE A 667 -29.22 -5.63 -7.30
C ILE A 667 -28.72 -6.89 -6.60
N ARG A 668 -27.42 -6.98 -6.26
CA ARG A 668 -26.80 -8.16 -5.64
C ARG A 668 -27.50 -8.60 -4.37
N GLY A 669 -27.83 -7.66 -3.48
CA GLY A 669 -28.55 -7.94 -2.23
C GLY A 669 -29.93 -8.55 -2.49
N THR A 670 -30.71 -7.92 -3.38
CA THR A 670 -32.05 -8.39 -3.75
C THR A 670 -32.02 -9.79 -4.36
N VAL A 671 -31.06 -10.08 -5.24
CA VAL A 671 -30.89 -11.41 -5.83
C VAL A 671 -30.48 -12.45 -4.78
N THR A 672 -29.56 -12.09 -3.88
CA THR A 672 -29.15 -12.97 -2.77
C THR A 672 -30.33 -13.32 -1.86
N ASP A 673 -31.15 -12.33 -1.51
CA ASP A 673 -32.34 -12.53 -0.67
C ASP A 673 -33.43 -13.34 -1.39
N ALA A 674 -33.57 -13.16 -2.70
CA ALA A 674 -34.48 -13.96 -3.51
C ALA A 674 -34.08 -15.45 -3.54
N ILE A 675 -32.79 -15.75 -3.67
CA ILE A 675 -32.26 -17.13 -3.61
C ILE A 675 -32.45 -17.70 -2.21
N ARG A 676 -32.04 -16.97 -1.17
CA ARG A 676 -32.17 -17.41 0.23
C ARG A 676 -33.62 -17.65 0.63
N GLY A 677 -34.52 -16.79 0.18
CA GLY A 677 -35.95 -16.82 0.51
C GLY A 677 -36.80 -17.66 -0.43
N GLY A 678 -36.24 -18.27 -1.47
CA GLY A 678 -36.98 -19.04 -2.47
C GLY A 678 -38.10 -18.24 -3.14
N TRP A 679 -37.81 -17.02 -3.59
CA TRP A 679 -38.81 -16.15 -4.20
C TRP A 679 -39.25 -16.66 -5.57
N SER A 680 -40.50 -16.39 -5.96
CA SER A 680 -40.93 -16.59 -7.35
C SER A 680 -40.29 -15.56 -8.27
N ASN A 681 -40.23 -15.87 -9.57
CA ASN A 681 -39.75 -14.95 -10.60
C ASN A 681 -40.52 -13.61 -10.57
N ASP A 682 -41.84 -13.66 -10.39
CA ASP A 682 -42.69 -12.46 -10.30
C ASP A 682 -42.33 -11.59 -9.09
N ARG A 683 -42.02 -12.22 -7.96
CA ARG A 683 -41.61 -11.51 -6.74
C ARG A 683 -40.22 -10.89 -6.89
N LEU A 684 -39.27 -11.61 -7.48
CA LEU A 684 -37.94 -11.06 -7.80
C LEU A 684 -38.07 -9.88 -8.76
N ALA A 685 -38.88 -10.00 -9.81
CA ALA A 685 -39.13 -8.92 -10.76
C ALA A 685 -39.73 -7.67 -10.10
N ALA A 686 -40.75 -7.84 -9.25
CA ALA A 686 -41.34 -6.74 -8.49
C ALA A 686 -40.32 -6.07 -7.56
N ALA A 687 -39.52 -6.86 -6.82
CA ALA A 687 -38.52 -6.33 -5.90
C ALA A 687 -37.34 -5.63 -6.60
N LEU A 688 -36.97 -6.07 -7.80
CA LEU A 688 -35.97 -5.38 -8.61
C LEU A 688 -36.52 -4.06 -9.14
N LYS A 689 -37.78 -4.05 -9.60
CA LYS A 689 -38.47 -2.83 -10.08
C LYS A 689 -38.62 -1.77 -8.98
N ASP A 690 -39.00 -2.19 -7.78
CA ASP A 690 -39.15 -1.30 -6.61
C ASP A 690 -37.79 -0.99 -5.94
N GLY A 691 -36.72 -1.63 -6.39
CA GLY A 691 -35.37 -1.49 -5.85
C GLY A 691 -34.67 -0.19 -6.29
N SER A 692 -33.64 0.19 -5.53
CA SER A 692 -32.86 1.40 -5.80
C SER A 692 -32.11 1.35 -7.14
N GLY A 693 -31.80 0.15 -7.65
CA GLY A 693 -31.04 -0.10 -8.88
C GLY A 693 -31.68 0.45 -10.16
N PHE A 694 -33.00 0.64 -10.20
CA PHE A 694 -33.72 1.15 -11.38
C PHE A 694 -34.62 2.36 -11.05
N SER A 695 -34.45 2.93 -9.86
CA SER A 695 -35.28 4.03 -9.38
C SER A 695 -35.05 5.33 -10.17
N LYS A 696 -36.09 6.18 -10.23
CA LYS A 696 -36.00 7.55 -10.73
C LYS A 696 -34.92 8.37 -10.00
N GLU A 697 -34.79 8.19 -8.69
CA GLU A 697 -33.77 8.87 -7.89
C GLU A 697 -32.35 8.48 -8.35
N ARG A 698 -32.13 7.22 -8.71
CA ARG A 698 -30.86 6.78 -9.29
C ARG A 698 -30.59 7.43 -10.64
N ALA A 699 -31.60 7.49 -11.53
CA ALA A 699 -31.48 8.16 -12.82
C ALA A 699 -31.05 9.63 -12.64
N MET A 700 -31.68 10.34 -11.71
CA MET A 700 -31.33 11.72 -11.34
C MET A 700 -29.91 11.85 -10.79
N ASN A 701 -29.48 10.92 -9.92
CA ASN A 701 -28.13 10.94 -9.36
C ASN A 701 -27.05 10.72 -10.42
N ILE A 702 -27.28 9.80 -11.37
CA ILE A 702 -26.39 9.60 -12.53
C ILE A 702 -26.38 10.87 -13.38
N ALA A 703 -27.56 11.37 -13.77
CA ALA A 703 -27.71 12.56 -14.60
C ALA A 703 -27.01 13.80 -14.01
N ARG A 704 -27.15 14.04 -12.70
CA ARG A 704 -26.47 15.15 -12.02
C ARG A 704 -24.95 14.98 -12.02
N THR A 705 -24.47 13.76 -11.81
CA THR A 705 -23.03 13.48 -11.75
C THR A 705 -22.39 13.66 -13.14
N GLU A 706 -23.01 13.11 -14.18
CA GLU A 706 -22.52 13.25 -15.56
C GLU A 706 -22.61 14.70 -16.06
N SER A 707 -23.66 15.44 -15.69
CA SER A 707 -23.76 16.87 -16.00
C SER A 707 -22.66 17.68 -15.30
N GLY A 708 -22.34 17.35 -14.04
CA GLY A 708 -21.24 17.98 -13.31
C GLY A 708 -19.87 17.67 -13.93
N PHE A 709 -19.66 16.44 -14.39
CA PHE A 709 -18.45 16.09 -15.14
C PHE A 709 -18.34 16.88 -16.45
N ALA A 710 -19.45 17.02 -17.20
CA ALA A 710 -19.48 17.78 -18.43
C ALA A 710 -19.22 19.28 -18.22
N ASP A 711 -19.81 19.88 -17.18
CA ASP A 711 -19.58 21.27 -16.83
C ASP A 711 -18.09 21.53 -16.53
N THR A 712 -17.48 20.70 -15.68
CA THR A 712 -16.05 20.83 -15.33
C THR A 712 -15.13 20.57 -16.52
N ALA A 713 -15.40 19.56 -17.32
CA ALA A 713 -14.61 19.27 -18.51
C ALA A 713 -14.72 20.40 -19.54
N GLY A 714 -15.90 21.00 -19.70
CA GLY A 714 -16.12 22.20 -20.51
C GLY A 714 -15.29 23.38 -20.03
N ASN A 715 -15.32 23.67 -18.73
CA ASN A 715 -14.49 24.71 -18.13
C ASN A 715 -12.99 24.49 -18.39
N ILE A 716 -12.50 23.26 -18.18
CA ILE A 716 -11.10 22.89 -18.46
C ILE A 716 -10.77 23.02 -19.96
N ALA A 717 -11.69 22.65 -20.85
CA ALA A 717 -11.51 22.85 -22.30
C ALA A 717 -11.37 24.34 -22.66
N GLY A 718 -12.17 25.20 -22.04
CA GLY A 718 -12.05 26.66 -22.16
C GLY A 718 -10.70 27.17 -21.67
N TRP A 719 -10.25 26.71 -20.49
CA TRP A 719 -8.96 27.08 -19.93
C TRP A 719 -7.78 26.64 -20.81
N LYS A 720 -7.83 25.43 -21.36
CA LYS A 720 -6.82 24.92 -22.31
C LYS A 720 -6.77 25.76 -23.59
N ALA A 721 -7.93 26.07 -24.17
CA ALA A 721 -8.01 26.88 -25.38
C ALA A 721 -7.52 28.33 -25.14
N SER A 722 -7.68 28.86 -23.93
CA SER A 722 -7.27 30.23 -23.58
C SER A 722 -5.76 30.43 -23.48
N GLU A 723 -4.98 29.37 -23.24
CA GLU A 723 -3.53 29.38 -23.02
C GLU A 723 -2.98 30.29 -21.90
N VAL A 724 -3.85 30.91 -21.09
CA VAL A 724 -3.45 31.78 -19.96
C VAL A 724 -3.60 31.11 -18.58
N VAL A 725 -4.17 29.91 -18.53
CA VAL A 725 -4.28 29.07 -17.32
C VAL A 725 -3.13 28.06 -17.31
N GLU A 726 -2.39 27.96 -16.21
CA GLU A 726 -1.29 26.99 -16.03
C GLU A 726 -1.74 25.72 -15.29
N GLY A 727 -2.77 25.83 -14.45
CA GLY A 727 -3.22 24.72 -13.62
C GLY A 727 -4.66 24.86 -13.15
N LYS A 728 -5.08 23.89 -12.35
CA LYS A 728 -6.40 23.86 -11.72
C LYS A 728 -6.25 23.57 -10.24
N GLN A 729 -7.08 24.22 -9.43
CA GLN A 729 -7.11 24.09 -7.98
C GLN A 729 -8.42 23.48 -7.52
N TRP A 730 -8.37 22.55 -6.59
CA TRP A 730 -9.56 22.03 -5.92
C TRP A 730 -9.98 22.97 -4.80
N ARG A 731 -11.29 23.29 -4.74
CA ARG A 731 -11.86 24.11 -3.67
C ARG A 731 -13.13 23.48 -3.14
N VAL A 732 -13.24 23.39 -1.83
CA VAL A 732 -14.43 22.84 -1.18
C VAL A 732 -15.56 23.87 -1.13
N ALA A 733 -16.80 23.40 -1.27
CA ALA A 733 -17.99 24.21 -1.05
C ALA A 733 -18.69 23.82 0.26
N PRO A 734 -19.60 24.66 0.80
CA PRO A 734 -20.40 24.30 1.96
C PRO A 734 -21.14 22.97 1.77
N GLY A 735 -21.03 22.06 2.74
CA GLY A 735 -21.61 20.71 2.65
C GLY A 735 -20.70 19.66 1.99
N CYS A 736 -19.42 19.96 1.82
CA CYS A 736 -18.39 19.01 1.39
C CYS A 736 -18.24 17.83 2.36
N CYS A 737 -17.94 16.63 1.84
CA CYS A 737 -17.60 15.45 2.65
C CYS A 737 -16.14 15.49 3.12
N ASP A 738 -15.80 14.68 4.12
CA ASP A 738 -14.45 14.64 4.71
C ASP A 738 -13.35 14.24 3.70
N LEU A 739 -13.67 13.41 2.70
CA LEU A 739 -12.72 12.99 1.67
C LEU A 739 -12.34 14.14 0.75
N CYS A 740 -13.33 14.87 0.26
CA CYS A 740 -13.09 16.02 -0.60
C CYS A 740 -12.51 17.22 0.18
N ALA A 741 -12.68 17.26 1.50
CA ALA A 741 -12.09 18.27 2.36
C ALA A 741 -10.55 18.22 2.37
N GLN A 742 -9.97 17.04 2.20
CA GLN A 742 -8.51 16.84 2.15
C GLN A 742 -7.86 17.40 0.89
N LEU A 743 -8.64 17.59 -0.17
CA LEU A 743 -8.18 18.13 -1.44
C LEU A 743 -8.21 19.66 -1.46
N ASP A 744 -8.75 20.31 -0.42
CA ASP A 744 -8.91 21.76 -0.42
C ASP A 744 -7.57 22.49 -0.60
N GLY A 745 -7.49 23.29 -1.65
CA GLY A 745 -6.29 24.05 -1.99
C GLY A 745 -5.27 23.29 -2.83
N GLU A 746 -5.46 22.00 -3.11
CA GLU A 746 -4.57 21.21 -3.98
C GLU A 746 -4.53 21.81 -5.39
N ILE A 747 -3.33 21.99 -5.95
CA ILE A 747 -3.10 22.53 -7.30
C ILE A 747 -2.38 21.49 -8.13
N VAL A 748 -2.91 21.21 -9.32
CA VAL A 748 -2.31 20.29 -10.31
C VAL A 748 -2.31 20.93 -11.70
N GLY A 749 -1.51 20.40 -12.62
CA GLY A 749 -1.54 20.82 -14.03
C GLY A 749 -2.92 20.59 -14.67
N LEU A 750 -3.24 21.31 -15.75
CA LEU A 750 -4.54 21.19 -16.43
C LEU A 750 -4.85 19.75 -16.92
N ASP A 751 -3.81 19.02 -17.33
CA ASP A 751 -3.89 17.62 -17.81
C ASP A 751 -3.67 16.57 -16.71
N GLU A 752 -3.26 17.00 -15.51
CA GLU A 752 -3.00 16.11 -14.39
C GLU A 752 -4.27 15.80 -13.60
N THR A 753 -4.29 14.67 -12.90
CA THR A 753 -5.36 14.32 -11.96
C THR A 753 -4.99 14.78 -10.56
N PHE A 754 -5.98 15.16 -9.76
CA PHE A 754 -5.81 15.36 -8.31
C PHE A 754 -5.39 14.06 -7.62
N SER A 755 -4.91 14.16 -6.38
CA SER A 755 -4.45 13.03 -5.55
C SER A 755 -5.48 11.90 -5.39
N ASN A 756 -6.78 12.20 -5.52
CA ASN A 756 -7.86 11.21 -5.54
C ASN A 756 -8.08 10.52 -6.91
N GLY A 757 -7.28 10.85 -7.92
CA GLY A 757 -7.38 10.35 -9.28
C GLY A 757 -8.47 11.01 -10.13
N SER A 758 -9.14 12.07 -9.65
CA SER A 758 -10.13 12.82 -10.42
C SER A 758 -9.49 13.91 -11.27
N SER A 759 -10.04 14.19 -12.45
CA SER A 759 -9.61 15.31 -13.31
C SER A 759 -10.16 16.67 -12.87
N GLY A 760 -11.14 16.68 -11.96
CA GLY A 760 -11.86 17.86 -11.45
C GLY A 760 -13.07 17.46 -10.60
N SER A 761 -13.81 18.42 -10.05
CA SER A 761 -15.09 18.12 -9.40
C SER A 761 -16.14 17.75 -10.46
N PRO A 762 -17.08 16.81 -10.22
CA PRO A 762 -17.30 16.02 -9.00
C PRO A 762 -16.30 14.85 -8.84
N ALA A 763 -15.89 14.51 -7.61
CA ALA A 763 -15.13 13.27 -7.35
C ALA A 763 -16.01 12.06 -6.99
N HIS A 764 -17.27 12.32 -6.62
CA HIS A 764 -18.24 11.30 -6.25
C HIS A 764 -19.67 11.79 -6.51
N PRO A 765 -20.69 10.90 -6.50
CA PRO A 765 -22.07 11.32 -6.62
C PRO A 765 -22.42 12.34 -5.53
N LYS A 766 -23.20 13.36 -5.87
CA LYS A 766 -23.58 14.46 -4.98
C LYS A 766 -22.40 15.31 -4.46
N CYS A 767 -21.22 15.25 -5.08
CA CYS A 767 -20.12 16.16 -4.77
C CYS A 767 -20.53 17.61 -5.02
N ARG A 768 -20.16 18.50 -4.08
CA ARG A 768 -20.43 19.94 -4.13
C ARG A 768 -19.18 20.79 -4.36
N CYS A 769 -18.02 20.17 -4.51
CA CYS A 769 -16.75 20.89 -4.65
C CYS A 769 -16.65 21.63 -5.99
N VAL A 770 -15.66 22.49 -6.07
CA VAL A 770 -15.40 23.40 -7.18
C VAL A 770 -13.98 23.19 -7.69
N THR A 771 -13.78 23.33 -8.99
CA THR A 771 -12.48 23.44 -9.63
C THR A 771 -12.26 24.88 -10.09
N LEU A 772 -11.17 25.50 -9.63
CA LEU A 772 -10.76 26.86 -9.97
C LEU A 772 -9.61 26.84 -10.98
N ALA A 773 -9.56 27.83 -11.86
CA ALA A 773 -8.42 28.05 -12.75
C ALA A 773 -7.26 28.73 -12.01
N VAL A 774 -6.03 28.27 -12.24
CA VAL A 774 -4.79 28.90 -11.77
C VAL A 774 -4.12 29.57 -12.96
N LEU A 775 -4.03 30.91 -12.94
CA LEU A 775 -3.48 31.71 -14.03
C LEU A 775 -1.94 31.62 -14.09
N LYS A 776 -1.38 31.66 -15.30
CA LYS A 776 0.07 31.78 -15.53
C LYS A 776 0.65 33.00 -14.79
N LYS A 777 1.76 32.82 -14.07
CA LYS A 777 2.51 33.95 -13.50
C LYS A 777 3.14 34.76 -14.65
N ALA A 778 2.73 36.02 -14.77
CA ALA A 778 3.29 37.00 -15.70
C ALA A 778 4.78 37.28 -15.45
#